data_AF-A0AAE1NW40-F1
#
_entry.id   AF-A0AAE1NW40-F1
#
_cell.length_a   1.000
_cell.length_b   1.000
_cell.length_c   1.000
_cell.angle_alpha   90.00
_cell.angle_beta   90.00
_cell.angle_gamma   90.00
#
_symmetry.space_group_name_H-M   'P 1'
#
loop_
_entity.id
_entity.type
_entity.pdbx_description
1 polymer ?
#
loop_
_entity_poly.entity_id
_entity_poly.type
_entity_poly.pdbx_seq_one_letter_code
_entity_poly.pdbx_strand_id
1 'polypeptide(L)'
;MQLLKPAWVNHEGKAIFSVDLHPDGSRFATGGQGQDSSGRVVVWNLKPVVHEKYEEDEKVPKLLCQLDQHLGCVNSVRWSCSGRFLASAGDDKVIIIWQQSSYGGGAVFGSNVVNVESWRSVATLRGHEGDILDVAWSPNDVWLASASIDNNVIIWNAAKWPEQVRVLRGHTGLVKGVTWDPVGRYLTSQADDKSLRIWRTTDWTTEETLIEPFTECGGTTTVLRPSWSPDGQYLVSAHAMNNGGPTAQIIDRDSWNTDKDFVGHRKPITCVRFNPNILKKADKSVQYCCVAIGSRDRSVSIWFTSLKRPLVVVHDIFDDSVLDLSWSSCGRYLMGVSKDGTLAFINFSHHEIGFPLSEDETNALHLKLYGKSAHTSVSAANPTIIENPELLRLREEECARAKAASATSELNQRPTPPTPQRAPINKQIETRTADGKRRITPMFIPPIEGVETPNKSYEASFSSSQQERSRIVVERVDEVVEPNVSTSSRPLPNAAFGHSPSKPAAQPPLPAEFNGVAPGLPARFGKSDSEKPSDQVNIIQVKRKQEEPHQPVVKRKRGRPPLYDRSSAPQVTPRTPTEPTPPPPAPAPVSRQPPPTVAQPVAATLVVLPEASMSKATRIQVPGERSGDAPPPLLVVENDYRTTSTSTTSSLGPPSLHRVSRTQVNTASWTTFLTSRITAAAASSTTAALTCQDKSLHVLDIITGEMLLPPLQLPSRASQLFLHGGSLAVLTTDATLTIWDLTKRKRVLAESIRHLVEGRSGGVKCVKVGLDVEEGNNDNKNGDGCSNSENNGTPVLLLSSGEAFVRCKDLGAWLLLGDTASVRRAVQPEYTLLPPCHAPGQVQEVSRPLASLLHQTAAYSGSSRVTRPVISEDARRSLTEVFINRMLTSARYLKSSQDYKFWLKRKIQFFIKEGLEKKLREIFDDLLGPRQGSSVENSETKCWMPKIMEFDKKSLLEEFLREILLAKNSLQLQRLYSEYKEQLDSTAVDMI
;
A
#
# COMPACT_ATOMS: atom_id res chain seq x y z
N MET A 1 8.81 29.83 -21.08
CA MET A 1 9.60 29.16 -20.03
C MET A 1 9.84 30.18 -18.95
N GLN A 2 9.55 29.82 -17.70
CA GLN A 2 9.79 30.63 -16.51
C GLN A 2 10.65 29.83 -15.55
N LEU A 3 11.72 30.42 -15.02
CA LEU A 3 12.63 29.82 -14.03
C LEU A 3 12.44 30.55 -12.70
N LEU A 4 12.21 29.81 -11.62
CA LEU A 4 12.05 30.30 -10.26
C LEU A 4 12.97 29.53 -9.31
N LYS A 5 13.40 30.18 -8.22
CA LYS A 5 14.17 29.58 -7.11
C LYS A 5 13.50 29.95 -5.78
N PRO A 6 12.58 29.13 -5.25
CA PRO A 6 11.89 29.43 -4.00
C PRO A 6 12.84 29.30 -2.80
N ALA A 7 13.36 30.42 -2.29
CA ALA A 7 14.42 30.43 -1.27
C ALA A 7 14.04 29.77 0.08
N TRP A 8 12.75 29.64 0.36
CA TRP A 8 12.21 28.92 1.53
C TRP A 8 12.25 27.39 1.37
N VAL A 9 12.47 26.85 0.16
CA VAL A 9 12.75 25.43 -0.07
C VAL A 9 14.24 25.20 0.14
N ASN A 10 14.62 24.93 1.37
CA ASN A 10 15.99 24.61 1.75
C ASN A 10 16.02 23.58 2.90
N HIS A 11 17.15 22.90 3.07
CA HIS A 11 17.42 22.07 4.25
C HIS A 11 18.39 22.81 5.18
N GLU A 12 18.08 24.07 5.52
CA GLU A 12 18.88 24.95 6.38
C GLU A 12 20.35 25.11 5.92
N GLY A 13 20.58 25.16 4.61
CA GLY A 13 21.92 25.26 4.01
C GLY A 13 22.68 23.92 3.92
N LYS A 14 22.02 22.79 4.18
CA LYS A 14 22.54 21.43 3.89
C LYS A 14 22.09 20.97 2.50
N ALA A 15 22.82 20.00 1.95
CA ALA A 15 22.56 19.43 0.63
C ALA A 15 21.19 18.74 0.52
N ILE A 16 20.51 18.93 -0.62
CA ILE A 16 19.33 18.18 -1.03
C ILE A 16 19.75 17.23 -2.15
N PHE A 17 19.71 15.92 -1.88
CA PHE A 17 20.19 14.90 -2.81
C PHE A 17 19.11 14.44 -3.80
N SER A 18 17.83 14.63 -3.46
CA SER A 18 16.71 14.17 -4.27
C SER A 18 15.45 15.02 -4.12
N VAL A 19 14.66 15.09 -5.19
CA VAL A 19 13.36 15.75 -5.26
C VAL A 19 12.38 14.86 -6.03
N ASP A 20 11.11 14.86 -5.63
CA ASP A 20 10.08 14.24 -6.46
C ASP A 20 8.70 14.91 -6.33
N LEU A 21 8.06 15.13 -7.48
CA LEU A 21 6.73 15.73 -7.61
C LEU A 21 5.65 14.66 -7.43
N HIS A 22 4.66 14.94 -6.59
CA HIS A 22 3.57 14.00 -6.36
C HIS A 22 2.61 13.95 -7.57
N PRO A 23 2.07 12.77 -7.95
CA PRO A 23 1.23 12.63 -9.14
C PRO A 23 0.00 13.56 -9.22
N ASP A 24 -0.59 13.96 -8.08
CA ASP A 24 -1.72 14.91 -8.05
C ASP A 24 -1.34 16.39 -8.36
N GLY A 25 -0.04 16.71 -8.47
CA GLY A 25 0.42 18.07 -8.74
C GLY A 25 0.18 19.10 -7.62
N SER A 26 -0.12 18.66 -6.39
CA SER A 26 -0.38 19.56 -5.25
C SER A 26 0.83 19.77 -4.32
N ARG A 27 1.75 18.80 -4.29
CA ARG A 27 2.88 18.72 -3.34
C ARG A 27 4.14 18.16 -4.01
N PHE A 28 5.28 18.35 -3.36
CA PHE A 28 6.55 17.71 -3.73
C PHE A 28 7.33 17.30 -2.49
N ALA A 29 8.17 16.27 -2.61
CA ALA A 29 9.05 15.79 -1.56
C ALA A 29 10.50 16.18 -1.87
N THR A 30 11.30 16.40 -0.82
CA THR A 30 12.75 16.59 -0.90
C THR A 30 13.45 15.69 0.11
N GLY A 31 14.52 15.03 -0.30
CA GLY A 31 15.40 14.22 0.55
C GLY A 31 16.78 14.87 0.67
N GLY A 32 17.27 15.01 1.89
CA GLY A 32 18.51 15.72 2.18
C GLY A 32 19.12 15.35 3.53
N GLN A 33 20.07 16.19 3.96
CA GLN A 33 20.73 16.10 5.27
C GLN A 33 20.13 17.15 6.23
N GLY A 34 19.82 16.76 7.46
CA GLY A 34 19.41 17.66 8.53
C GLY A 34 20.59 18.34 9.23
N GLN A 35 20.31 19.22 10.21
CA GLN A 35 21.37 19.92 10.96
C GLN A 35 22.34 18.95 11.65
N ASP A 36 21.78 17.95 12.34
CA ASP A 36 22.51 16.97 13.16
C ASP A 36 23.17 15.84 12.34
N SER A 37 23.29 16.00 11.02
CA SER A 37 23.64 14.96 10.03
C SER A 37 22.64 13.80 9.92
N SER A 38 21.49 13.90 10.59
CA SER A 38 20.34 13.01 10.39
C SER A 38 19.75 13.12 8.98
N GLY A 39 18.94 12.15 8.58
CA GLY A 39 18.24 12.19 7.30
C GLY A 39 16.94 12.97 7.40
N ARG A 40 16.82 14.01 6.57
CA ARG A 40 15.63 14.85 6.53
C ARG A 40 14.82 14.58 5.26
N VAL A 41 13.53 14.32 5.42
CA VAL A 41 12.53 14.37 4.35
C VAL A 41 11.55 15.51 4.64
N VAL A 42 11.31 16.36 3.65
CA VAL A 42 10.28 17.42 3.77
C VAL A 42 9.32 17.35 2.59
N VAL A 43 8.03 17.34 2.90
CA VAL A 43 6.91 17.47 1.97
C VAL A 43 6.45 18.92 1.96
N TRP A 44 6.49 19.54 0.79
CA TRP A 44 6.20 20.95 0.54
C TRP A 44 4.95 21.12 -0.32
N ASN A 45 4.29 22.26 -0.17
CA ASN A 45 3.14 22.66 -0.99
C ASN A 45 3.64 23.22 -2.33
N LEU A 46 3.10 22.72 -3.45
CA LEU A 46 3.49 23.19 -4.79
C LEU A 46 2.81 24.52 -5.17
N LYS A 47 1.65 24.84 -4.59
CA LYS A 47 0.86 26.02 -4.98
C LYS A 47 1.61 27.36 -4.85
N PRO A 48 2.37 27.64 -3.77
CA PRO A 48 3.20 28.84 -3.68
C PRO A 48 4.26 28.93 -4.77
N VAL A 49 4.91 27.81 -5.13
CA VAL A 49 5.97 27.76 -6.16
C VAL A 49 5.42 28.08 -7.56
N VAL A 50 4.17 27.70 -7.85
CA VAL A 50 3.52 27.92 -9.15
C VAL A 50 2.84 29.29 -9.23
N HIS A 51 2.44 29.86 -8.10
CA HIS A 51 1.69 31.11 -8.02
C HIS A 51 2.13 31.99 -6.85
N GLU A 52 2.83 33.08 -7.18
CA GLU A 52 3.26 34.19 -6.31
C GLU A 52 2.18 34.65 -5.29
N LYS A 53 0.91 34.73 -5.71
CA LYS A 53 -0.23 35.07 -4.84
C LYS A 53 -0.46 34.11 -3.65
N TYR A 54 -0.02 32.86 -3.76
CA TYR A 54 -0.04 31.87 -2.68
C TYR A 54 1.31 31.78 -1.95
N GLU A 55 2.33 32.52 -2.40
CA GLU A 55 3.58 32.73 -1.69
C GLU A 55 3.52 33.95 -0.75
N GLU A 56 2.71 34.96 -1.10
CA GLU A 56 2.43 36.12 -0.26
C GLU A 56 1.38 35.86 0.85
N ASP A 57 0.45 34.92 0.66
CA ASP A 57 -0.60 34.62 1.65
C ASP A 57 -0.08 33.74 2.79
N GLU A 58 0.11 34.34 3.97
CA GLU A 58 0.52 33.66 5.22
C GLU A 58 -0.40 32.48 5.61
N LYS A 59 -1.64 32.43 5.12
CA LYS A 59 -2.58 31.33 5.39
C LYS A 59 -2.29 30.08 4.56
N VAL A 60 -1.48 30.18 3.50
CA VAL A 60 -1.08 29.03 2.67
C VAL A 60 0.20 28.43 3.22
N PRO A 61 0.16 27.24 3.84
CA PRO A 61 1.36 26.62 4.38
C PRO A 61 2.31 26.22 3.25
N LYS A 62 3.56 26.68 3.33
CA LYS A 62 4.64 26.37 2.37
C LYS A 62 5.24 24.98 2.64
N LEU A 63 5.47 24.66 3.91
CA LEU A 63 5.80 23.32 4.41
C LEU A 63 4.51 22.59 4.81
N LEU A 64 4.34 21.33 4.38
CA LEU A 64 3.19 20.49 4.74
C LEU A 64 3.53 19.48 5.83
N CYS A 65 4.70 18.83 5.74
CA CYS A 65 5.16 17.86 6.71
C CYS A 65 6.70 17.71 6.68
N GLN A 66 7.35 17.68 7.83
CA GLN A 66 8.75 17.30 8.02
C GLN A 66 8.83 15.93 8.71
N LEU A 67 9.76 15.09 8.25
CA LEU A 67 9.86 13.66 8.53
C LEU A 67 11.31 13.25 8.80
N ASP A 68 11.72 13.33 10.06
CA ASP A 68 13.11 13.10 10.52
C ASP A 68 13.28 11.72 11.19
N GLN A 69 12.87 10.62 10.52
CA GLN A 69 13.08 9.24 11.04
C GLN A 69 14.35 8.55 10.52
N HIS A 70 15.03 9.13 9.52
CA HIS A 70 16.28 8.58 9.00
C HIS A 70 17.48 9.00 9.87
N LEU A 71 18.38 8.06 10.14
CA LEU A 71 19.54 8.28 11.01
C LEU A 71 20.80 8.81 10.26
N GLY A 72 20.73 8.90 8.93
CA GLY A 72 21.76 9.43 8.04
C GLY A 72 21.14 9.99 6.75
N CYS A 73 21.91 10.63 5.88
CA CYS A 73 21.40 11.47 4.79
C CYS A 73 20.43 10.71 3.87
N VAL A 74 19.38 11.38 3.38
CA VAL A 74 18.41 10.78 2.45
C VAL A 74 18.85 11.06 1.01
N ASN A 75 19.34 10.02 0.33
CA ASN A 75 19.91 10.09 -1.01
C ASN A 75 18.84 10.04 -2.12
N SER A 76 17.68 9.43 -1.86
CA SER A 76 16.59 9.36 -2.83
C SER A 76 15.21 9.39 -2.17
N VAL A 77 14.30 10.16 -2.77
CA VAL A 77 12.86 10.19 -2.45
C VAL A 77 12.06 9.97 -3.72
N ARG A 78 11.06 9.07 -3.69
CA ARG A 78 10.16 8.81 -4.84
C ARG A 78 8.73 8.57 -4.42
N TRP A 79 7.79 9.24 -5.08
CA TRP A 79 6.38 8.90 -5.01
C TRP A 79 6.09 7.63 -5.81
N SER A 80 5.17 6.82 -5.29
CA SER A 80 4.56 5.74 -6.06
C SER A 80 3.69 6.35 -7.17
N CYS A 81 3.51 5.66 -8.29
CA CYS A 81 2.78 6.17 -9.46
C CYS A 81 1.32 6.52 -9.12
N SER A 82 0.72 5.86 -8.13
CA SER A 82 -0.61 6.19 -7.60
C SER A 82 -0.62 7.30 -6.53
N GLY A 83 0.54 7.87 -6.16
CA GLY A 83 0.70 8.86 -5.08
C GLY A 83 0.46 8.33 -3.66
N ARG A 84 0.08 7.05 -3.51
CA ARG A 84 -0.30 6.44 -2.22
C ARG A 84 0.84 6.41 -1.22
N PHE A 85 2.06 6.23 -1.71
CA PHE A 85 3.26 6.07 -0.89
C PHE A 85 4.39 6.99 -1.32
N LEU A 86 5.17 7.46 -0.35
CA LEU A 86 6.50 8.02 -0.56
C LEU A 86 7.52 6.99 -0.08
N ALA A 87 8.48 6.63 -0.92
CA ALA A 87 9.69 5.93 -0.49
C ALA A 87 10.79 6.96 -0.24
N SER A 88 11.51 6.82 0.88
CA SER A 88 12.76 7.55 1.14
C SER A 88 13.86 6.57 1.52
N ALA A 89 15.08 6.78 1.03
CA ALA A 89 16.22 5.89 1.24
C ALA A 89 17.51 6.67 1.50
N GLY A 90 18.40 6.14 2.34
CA GLY A 90 19.57 6.88 2.80
C GLY A 90 20.73 6.05 3.35
N ASP A 91 21.68 6.76 3.97
CA ASP A 91 22.93 6.23 4.53
C ASP A 91 22.71 5.29 5.73
N ASP A 92 21.55 5.37 6.37
CA ASP A 92 21.16 4.48 7.47
C ASP A 92 20.74 3.07 7.02
N LYS A 93 20.90 2.76 5.73
CA LYS A 93 20.72 1.43 5.11
C LYS A 93 19.27 0.94 5.18
N VAL A 94 18.36 1.91 5.27
CA VAL A 94 16.93 1.74 5.43
C VAL A 94 16.20 2.43 4.28
N ILE A 95 15.08 1.83 3.87
CA ILE A 95 14.06 2.52 3.08
C ILE A 95 12.84 2.68 3.98
N ILE A 96 12.33 3.89 4.14
CA ILE A 96 11.07 4.15 4.86
C ILE A 96 9.97 4.35 3.82
N ILE A 97 8.89 3.58 3.96
CA ILE A 97 7.67 3.73 3.16
C ILE A 97 6.66 4.51 3.98
N TRP A 98 6.35 5.72 3.52
CA TRP A 98 5.43 6.63 4.18
C TRP A 98 4.06 6.62 3.51
N GLN A 99 3.01 6.84 4.29
CA GLN A 99 1.64 7.03 3.83
C GLN A 99 1.03 8.24 4.54
N GLN A 100 0.26 9.05 3.81
CA GLN A 100 -0.54 10.10 4.42
C GLN A 100 -1.62 9.49 5.31
N SER A 101 -1.88 10.15 6.45
CA SER A 101 -2.96 9.80 7.37
C SER A 101 -4.05 10.88 7.34
N SER A 102 -5.31 10.48 7.54
CA SER A 102 -6.46 11.39 7.49
C SER A 102 -6.60 12.29 8.74
N TYR A 103 -5.69 12.17 9.71
CA TYR A 103 -5.63 13.04 10.88
C TYR A 103 -4.81 14.29 10.57
N GLY A 104 -5.15 15.41 11.20
CA GLY A 104 -4.35 16.65 11.10
C GLY A 104 -2.93 16.43 11.64
N GLY A 105 -1.97 17.16 11.08
CA GLY A 105 -0.59 17.14 11.57
C GLY A 105 -0.43 17.75 12.97
N GLY A 106 0.76 17.57 13.54
CA GLY A 106 1.13 18.10 14.86
C GLY A 106 2.55 18.66 14.86
N ALA A 107 3.00 19.18 16.00
CA ALA A 107 4.37 19.66 16.15
C ALA A 107 5.39 18.51 16.02
N VAL A 108 6.50 18.77 15.32
CA VAL A 108 7.64 17.84 15.25
C VAL A 108 8.37 17.86 16.60
N PHE A 109 8.68 16.67 17.14
CA PHE A 109 9.33 16.57 18.45
C PHE A 109 10.72 17.22 18.43
N GLY A 110 10.91 18.25 19.25
CA GLY A 110 12.18 18.98 19.38
C GLY A 110 12.38 20.14 18.40
N SER A 111 11.40 20.49 17.56
CA SER A 111 11.48 21.66 16.67
C SER A 111 10.26 22.58 16.79
N ASN A 112 10.40 23.81 16.27
CA ASN A 112 9.31 24.79 16.19
C ASN A 112 8.39 24.57 14.96
N VAL A 113 8.60 23.49 14.19
CA VAL A 113 7.85 23.22 12.96
C VAL A 113 6.55 22.48 13.27
N VAL A 114 5.43 23.05 12.83
CA VAL A 114 4.11 22.43 12.90
C VAL A 114 3.81 21.76 11.57
N ASN A 115 3.66 20.44 11.57
CA ASN A 115 3.18 19.72 10.39
C ASN A 115 1.69 20.03 10.20
N VAL A 116 1.28 20.35 8.98
CA VAL A 116 -0.12 20.52 8.59
C VAL A 116 -0.74 19.16 8.27
N GLU A 117 0.03 18.29 7.61
CA GLU A 117 -0.37 16.93 7.26
C GLU A 117 0.26 15.90 8.19
N SER A 118 -0.52 14.93 8.66
CA SER A 118 0.02 13.75 9.34
C SER A 118 0.49 12.72 8.33
N TRP A 119 1.79 12.43 8.31
CA TRP A 119 2.37 11.33 7.54
C TRP A 119 2.95 10.28 8.52
N ARG A 120 2.83 8.99 8.18
CA ARG A 120 3.31 7.88 9.03
C ARG A 120 4.18 6.92 8.22
N SER A 121 5.20 6.34 8.85
CA SER A 121 5.82 5.13 8.32
C SER A 121 4.81 3.98 8.37
N VAL A 122 4.66 3.27 7.26
CA VAL A 122 3.90 2.02 7.13
C VAL A 122 4.84 0.83 7.07
N ALA A 123 6.06 1.02 6.56
CA ALA A 123 7.10 0.01 6.56
C ALA A 123 8.50 0.62 6.68
N THR A 124 9.42 -0.19 7.23
CA THR A 124 10.85 0.09 7.33
C THR A 124 11.58 -1.08 6.69
N LEU A 125 12.04 -0.92 5.45
CA LEU A 125 12.70 -1.98 4.68
C LEU A 125 14.18 -2.02 5.07
N ARG A 126 14.66 -3.20 5.46
CA ARG A 126 16.04 -3.45 5.91
C ARG A 126 16.55 -4.70 5.19
N GLY A 127 17.75 -4.63 4.64
CA GLY A 127 18.32 -5.75 3.88
C GLY A 127 19.51 -5.42 2.98
N HIS A 128 19.76 -4.14 2.70
CA HIS A 128 21.04 -3.70 2.17
C HIS A 128 22.10 -3.67 3.28
N GLU A 129 23.34 -4.02 2.94
CA GLU A 129 24.50 -3.96 3.85
C GLU A 129 25.24 -2.61 3.77
N GLY A 130 24.89 -1.79 2.77
CA GLY A 130 25.44 -0.48 2.50
C GLY A 130 24.37 0.60 2.37
N ASP A 131 24.85 1.83 2.30
CA ASP A 131 24.11 3.07 2.04
C ASP A 131 23.28 2.92 0.74
N ILE A 132 22.04 3.40 0.75
CA ILE A 132 21.11 3.25 -0.39
C ILE A 132 21.09 4.57 -1.17
N LEU A 133 21.40 4.52 -2.46
CA LEU A 133 21.64 5.72 -3.28
C LEU A 133 20.47 6.08 -4.21
N ASP A 134 19.73 5.08 -4.70
CA ASP A 134 18.50 5.33 -5.43
C ASP A 134 17.41 4.27 -5.18
N VAL A 135 16.16 4.68 -5.39
CA VAL A 135 14.98 3.83 -5.39
C VAL A 135 14.09 4.19 -6.57
N ALA A 136 13.33 3.24 -7.09
CA ALA A 136 12.37 3.47 -8.16
C ALA A 136 11.17 2.53 -8.03
N TRP A 137 9.95 3.05 -8.24
CA TRP A 137 8.71 2.27 -8.27
C TRP A 137 8.48 1.69 -9.67
N SER A 138 7.93 0.48 -9.74
CA SER A 138 7.44 -0.07 -11.02
C SER A 138 6.20 0.71 -11.49
N PRO A 139 5.91 0.81 -12.81
CA PRO A 139 4.84 1.65 -13.35
C PRO A 139 3.42 1.36 -12.82
N ASN A 140 3.25 0.22 -12.15
CA ASN A 140 2.00 -0.32 -11.62
C ASN A 140 1.96 -0.38 -10.07
N ASP A 141 2.94 0.20 -9.36
CA ASP A 141 3.10 0.15 -7.89
C ASP A 141 3.12 -1.28 -7.29
N VAL A 142 3.48 -2.31 -8.07
CA VAL A 142 3.60 -3.71 -7.60
C VAL A 142 4.96 -3.97 -6.94
N TRP A 143 6.01 -3.31 -7.43
CA TRP A 143 7.38 -3.47 -6.95
C TRP A 143 8.05 -2.12 -6.66
N LEU A 144 8.95 -2.14 -5.70
CA LEU A 144 9.95 -1.09 -5.49
C LEU A 144 11.33 -1.70 -5.68
N ALA A 145 12.18 -1.07 -6.47
CA ALA A 145 13.59 -1.43 -6.61
C ALA A 145 14.47 -0.45 -5.82
N SER A 146 15.56 -0.93 -5.24
CA SER A 146 16.54 -0.11 -4.51
C SER A 146 17.98 -0.47 -4.87
N ALA A 147 18.83 0.53 -5.07
CA ALA A 147 20.23 0.42 -5.45
C ALA A 147 21.15 0.90 -4.32
N SER A 148 22.22 0.15 -4.03
CA SER A 148 23.13 0.41 -2.90
C SER A 148 24.60 0.27 -3.26
N ILE A 149 25.44 0.88 -2.42
CA ILE A 149 26.89 0.66 -2.40
C ILE A 149 27.32 -0.76 -1.98
N ASP A 150 26.39 -1.64 -1.60
CA ASP A 150 26.67 -3.08 -1.38
C ASP A 150 26.77 -3.92 -2.67
N ASN A 151 26.79 -3.26 -3.84
CA ASN A 151 26.84 -3.82 -5.19
C ASN A 151 25.57 -4.60 -5.62
N ASN A 152 24.46 -4.52 -4.88
CA ASN A 152 23.21 -5.21 -5.23
C ASN A 152 22.07 -4.24 -5.55
N VAL A 153 21.06 -4.76 -6.23
CA VAL A 153 19.73 -4.16 -6.32
C VAL A 153 18.74 -5.09 -5.63
N ILE A 154 17.87 -4.55 -4.76
CA ILE A 154 16.83 -5.36 -4.09
C ILE A 154 15.45 -4.97 -4.64
N ILE A 155 14.64 -5.98 -4.94
CA ILE A 155 13.25 -5.85 -5.38
C ILE A 155 12.34 -6.21 -4.22
N TRP A 156 11.47 -5.28 -3.85
CA TRP A 156 10.55 -5.36 -2.72
C TRP A 156 9.10 -5.49 -3.19
N ASN A 157 8.29 -6.27 -2.48
CA ASN A 157 6.87 -6.47 -2.78
C ASN A 157 6.04 -5.33 -2.18
N ALA A 158 5.58 -4.40 -3.02
CA ALA A 158 4.83 -3.22 -2.56
C ALA A 158 3.40 -3.53 -2.08
N ALA A 159 2.86 -4.70 -2.44
CA ALA A 159 1.60 -5.19 -1.90
C ALA A 159 1.74 -5.84 -0.52
N LYS A 160 2.97 -6.16 -0.08
CA LYS A 160 3.24 -6.97 1.12
C LYS A 160 4.57 -6.61 1.80
N TRP A 161 4.69 -5.37 2.27
CA TRP A 161 5.87 -4.95 3.03
C TRP A 161 6.11 -5.81 4.30
N PRO A 162 7.37 -6.04 4.71
CA PRO A 162 8.64 -5.65 4.07
C PRO A 162 9.24 -6.80 3.23
N GLU A 163 8.42 -7.56 2.49
CA GLU A 163 8.89 -8.75 1.75
C GLU A 163 9.85 -8.39 0.60
N GLN A 164 10.97 -9.10 0.54
CA GLN A 164 11.89 -9.09 -0.60
C GLN A 164 11.46 -10.14 -1.62
N VAL A 165 11.27 -9.73 -2.87
CA VAL A 165 11.03 -10.61 -4.03
C VAL A 165 12.35 -11.21 -4.51
N ARG A 166 13.39 -10.37 -4.64
CA ARG A 166 14.69 -10.79 -5.18
C ARG A 166 15.82 -9.85 -4.74
N VAL A 167 17.03 -10.41 -4.61
CA VAL A 167 18.29 -9.66 -4.63
C VAL A 167 18.96 -9.91 -5.98
N LEU A 168 19.14 -8.87 -6.78
CA LEU A 168 19.86 -8.90 -8.05
C LEU A 168 21.35 -8.73 -7.75
N ARG A 169 22.16 -9.70 -8.19
CA ARG A 169 23.62 -9.74 -7.98
C ARG A 169 24.31 -9.87 -9.33
N GLY A 170 25.37 -9.11 -9.55
CA GLY A 170 26.12 -9.12 -10.81
C GLY A 170 26.96 -7.88 -11.04
N HIS A 171 26.60 -6.75 -10.43
CA HIS A 171 27.51 -5.61 -10.33
C HIS A 171 28.69 -5.95 -9.41
N THR A 172 29.87 -5.44 -9.74
CA THR A 172 31.12 -5.60 -8.97
C THR A 172 31.55 -4.32 -8.26
N GLY A 173 30.79 -3.23 -8.45
CA GLY A 173 30.97 -1.92 -7.85
C GLY A 173 29.64 -1.28 -7.47
N LEU A 174 29.74 -0.10 -6.86
CA LEU A 174 28.64 0.55 -6.14
C LEU A 174 27.48 0.86 -7.09
N VAL A 175 26.26 0.40 -6.81
CA VAL A 175 25.09 0.70 -7.66
C VAL A 175 24.51 2.05 -7.29
N LYS A 176 24.46 2.98 -8.25
CA LYS A 176 24.14 4.40 -8.04
C LYS A 176 22.83 4.86 -8.68
N GLY A 177 22.21 3.99 -9.45
CA GLY A 177 20.99 4.26 -10.18
C GLY A 177 20.16 3.01 -10.42
N VAL A 178 18.84 3.19 -10.38
CA VAL A 178 17.87 2.19 -10.81
C VAL A 178 16.68 2.88 -11.46
N THR A 179 16.18 2.33 -12.57
CA THR A 179 14.98 2.83 -13.26
C THR A 179 14.22 1.68 -13.89
N TRP A 180 12.89 1.81 -13.95
CA TRP A 180 12.01 0.83 -14.61
C TRP A 180 11.71 1.25 -16.04
N ASP A 181 11.54 0.25 -16.90
CA ASP A 181 10.87 0.35 -18.20
C ASP A 181 9.38 0.70 -17.98
N PRO A 182 8.78 1.68 -18.69
CA PRO A 182 7.36 2.00 -18.57
C PRO A 182 6.44 0.85 -18.99
N VAL A 183 6.91 -0.05 -19.86
CA VAL A 183 6.18 -1.27 -20.26
C VAL A 183 6.24 -2.35 -19.17
N GLY A 184 7.17 -2.23 -18.21
CA GLY A 184 7.34 -3.13 -17.06
C GLY A 184 8.07 -4.44 -17.35
N ARG A 185 8.64 -4.64 -18.56
CA ARG A 185 9.39 -5.86 -18.94
C ARG A 185 10.82 -5.86 -18.39
N TYR A 186 11.41 -4.67 -18.21
CA TYR A 186 12.80 -4.52 -17.80
C TYR A 186 13.01 -3.60 -16.59
N LEU A 187 14.07 -3.88 -15.85
CA LEU A 187 14.68 -2.98 -14.87
C LEU A 187 16.10 -2.66 -15.34
N THR A 188 16.51 -1.40 -15.20
CA THR A 188 17.89 -0.98 -15.47
C THR A 188 18.58 -0.62 -14.17
N SER A 189 19.84 -1.03 -13.99
CA SER A 189 20.73 -0.51 -12.96
C SER A 189 22.07 -0.03 -13.53
N GLN A 190 22.66 0.98 -12.91
CA GLN A 190 23.93 1.56 -13.31
C GLN A 190 24.87 1.72 -12.11
N ALA A 191 26.16 1.39 -12.28
CA ALA A 191 27.11 1.27 -11.19
C ALA A 191 28.53 1.80 -11.52
N ASP A 192 29.34 1.97 -10.48
CA ASP A 192 30.76 2.38 -10.56
C ASP A 192 31.66 1.33 -11.24
N ASP A 193 31.17 0.11 -11.50
CA ASP A 193 31.92 -0.94 -12.20
C ASP A 193 32.04 -0.74 -13.72
N LYS A 194 31.62 0.44 -14.22
CA LYS A 194 31.57 0.78 -15.64
C LYS A 194 30.63 -0.14 -16.42
N SER A 195 29.53 -0.56 -15.78
CA SER A 195 28.45 -1.27 -16.48
C SER A 195 27.07 -0.66 -16.20
N LEU A 196 26.23 -0.75 -17.22
CA LEU A 196 24.79 -0.64 -17.11
C LEU A 196 24.21 -2.03 -17.38
N ARG A 197 23.40 -2.54 -16.44
CA ARG A 197 22.75 -3.86 -16.54
C ARG A 197 21.26 -3.71 -16.80
N ILE A 198 20.76 -4.52 -17.72
CA ILE A 198 19.34 -4.72 -17.96
C ILE A 198 18.92 -6.05 -17.33
N TRP A 199 17.86 -6.03 -16.54
CA TRP A 199 17.30 -7.20 -15.87
C TRP A 199 15.87 -7.44 -16.34
N ARG A 200 15.52 -8.70 -16.61
CA ARG A 200 14.17 -9.09 -17.02
C ARG A 200 13.27 -9.23 -15.78
N THR A 201 12.10 -8.60 -15.77
CA THR A 201 11.23 -8.56 -14.57
C THR A 201 10.48 -9.86 -14.26
N THR A 202 10.48 -10.81 -15.20
CA THR A 202 9.72 -12.07 -15.09
C THR A 202 10.48 -13.21 -14.42
N ASP A 203 11.82 -13.23 -14.54
CA ASP A 203 12.69 -14.23 -13.93
C ASP A 203 13.85 -13.63 -13.10
N TRP A 204 14.02 -12.29 -13.17
CA TRP A 204 15.10 -11.53 -12.53
C TRP A 204 16.52 -11.92 -12.95
N THR A 205 16.66 -12.46 -14.16
CA THR A 205 17.95 -12.65 -14.82
C THR A 205 18.46 -11.35 -15.45
N THR A 206 19.77 -11.27 -15.71
CA THR A 206 20.33 -10.22 -16.56
C THR A 206 20.01 -10.55 -18.02
N GLU A 207 19.35 -9.64 -18.73
CA GLU A 207 19.17 -9.73 -20.19
C GLU A 207 20.46 -9.32 -20.89
N GLU A 208 21.00 -8.15 -20.54
CA GLU A 208 22.20 -7.58 -21.15
C GLU A 208 23.07 -6.78 -20.18
N THR A 209 24.35 -6.60 -20.53
CA THR A 209 25.34 -5.83 -19.74
C THR A 209 26.20 -4.95 -20.64
N LEU A 210 25.87 -3.66 -20.70
CA LEU A 210 26.56 -2.68 -21.53
C LEU A 210 27.76 -2.09 -20.78
N ILE A 211 28.95 -2.16 -21.40
CA ILE A 211 30.22 -1.74 -20.79
C ILE A 211 30.94 -0.69 -21.66
N GLU A 212 30.92 -0.84 -22.98
CA GLU A 212 31.73 -0.04 -23.94
C GLU A 212 31.66 1.49 -23.70
N PRO A 213 30.48 2.15 -23.62
CA PRO A 213 30.40 3.60 -23.42
C PRO A 213 30.91 4.11 -22.07
N PHE A 214 31.14 3.21 -21.12
CA PHE A 214 31.55 3.52 -19.75
C PHE A 214 33.04 3.21 -19.52
N THR A 215 33.72 2.56 -20.47
CA THR A 215 35.13 2.16 -20.36
C THR A 215 36.06 3.33 -20.03
N GLU A 216 35.88 4.49 -20.69
CA GLU A 216 36.67 5.71 -20.44
C GLU A 216 36.22 6.53 -19.22
N CYS A 217 35.09 6.20 -18.55
CA CYS A 217 34.59 7.00 -17.43
C CYS A 217 35.64 7.17 -16.32
N GLY A 218 35.97 8.42 -16.00
CA GLY A 218 37.08 8.80 -15.14
C GLY A 218 36.62 9.51 -13.86
N GLY A 219 36.80 8.84 -12.72
CA GLY A 219 36.36 9.35 -11.42
C GLY A 219 34.88 9.09 -11.13
N THR A 220 34.52 9.17 -9.85
CA THR A 220 33.17 8.83 -9.38
C THR A 220 32.28 10.07 -9.22
N THR A 221 31.08 10.02 -9.80
CA THR A 221 29.96 10.87 -9.36
C THR A 221 29.41 10.35 -8.03
N THR A 222 28.61 11.14 -7.31
CA THR A 222 27.88 10.65 -6.12
C THR A 222 26.65 9.82 -6.49
N VAL A 223 25.98 10.19 -7.59
CA VAL A 223 24.77 9.54 -8.13
C VAL A 223 24.91 9.35 -9.65
N LEU A 224 24.20 8.37 -10.18
CA LEU A 224 24.03 8.12 -11.62
C LEU A 224 22.56 7.77 -11.83
N ARG A 225 21.69 8.72 -12.16
CA ARG A 225 20.24 8.46 -12.31
C ARG A 225 19.86 8.28 -13.79
N PRO A 226 19.81 7.04 -14.34
CA PRO A 226 19.28 6.76 -15.68
C PRO A 226 17.75 6.94 -15.74
N SER A 227 17.20 7.07 -16.95
CA SER A 227 15.75 7.10 -17.19
C SER A 227 15.38 6.46 -18.53
N TRP A 228 14.30 5.69 -18.54
CA TRP A 228 13.60 5.30 -19.76
C TRP A 228 12.77 6.44 -20.33
N SER A 229 12.55 6.45 -21.64
CA SER A 229 11.55 7.28 -22.32
C SER A 229 10.13 6.74 -22.08
N PRO A 230 9.08 7.58 -22.01
CA PRO A 230 7.71 7.14 -21.74
C PRO A 230 7.09 6.32 -22.89
N ASP A 231 7.62 6.42 -24.11
CA ASP A 231 7.27 5.53 -25.22
C ASP A 231 7.88 4.11 -25.10
N GLY A 232 8.83 3.91 -24.17
CA GLY A 232 9.54 2.65 -23.95
C GLY A 232 10.66 2.34 -24.94
N GLN A 233 10.89 3.17 -25.96
CA GLN A 233 11.82 2.88 -27.06
C GLN A 233 13.30 3.10 -26.69
N TYR A 234 13.58 4.03 -25.79
CA TYR A 234 14.93 4.45 -25.46
C TYR A 234 15.19 4.42 -23.96
N LEU A 235 16.38 3.98 -23.60
CA LEU A 235 16.95 4.14 -22.28
C LEU A 235 18.10 5.13 -22.37
N VAL A 236 18.20 6.07 -21.42
CA VAL A 236 19.30 7.04 -21.37
C VAL A 236 20.04 6.91 -20.04
N SER A 237 21.35 6.71 -20.11
CA SER A 237 22.22 6.56 -18.95
C SER A 237 22.68 7.91 -18.39
N ALA A 238 23.05 7.95 -17.11
CA ALA A 238 23.79 9.09 -16.56
C ALA A 238 25.29 8.85 -16.73
N HIS A 239 26.01 9.78 -17.35
CA HIS A 239 27.46 9.71 -17.62
C HIS A 239 27.94 8.45 -18.38
N ALA A 240 28.11 8.61 -19.68
CA ALA A 240 29.04 7.87 -20.52
C ALA A 240 30.19 8.79 -20.97
N MET A 241 31.08 8.28 -21.81
CA MET A 241 32.17 9.00 -22.46
C MET A 241 32.18 8.71 -23.96
N ASN A 242 32.42 9.74 -24.77
CA ASN A 242 32.57 9.63 -26.23
C ASN A 242 33.64 10.63 -26.69
N ASN A 243 34.65 10.18 -27.42
CA ASN A 243 35.79 11.00 -27.87
C ASN A 243 36.44 11.82 -26.73
N GLY A 244 36.54 11.26 -25.51
CA GLY A 244 37.06 11.94 -24.33
C GLY A 244 36.14 13.01 -23.70
N GLY A 245 34.94 13.24 -24.23
CA GLY A 245 33.92 14.14 -23.67
C GLY A 245 32.84 13.39 -22.86
N PRO A 246 32.28 13.99 -21.79
CA PRO A 246 31.20 13.37 -21.01
C PRO A 246 29.84 13.50 -21.71
N THR A 247 29.09 12.40 -21.78
CA THR A 247 27.82 12.33 -22.53
C THR A 247 26.74 11.60 -21.72
N ALA A 248 25.49 11.65 -22.18
CA ALA A 248 24.45 10.72 -21.74
C ALA A 248 24.16 9.75 -22.88
N GLN A 249 24.55 8.49 -22.72
CA GLN A 249 24.39 7.46 -23.74
C GLN A 249 22.90 7.16 -23.93
N ILE A 250 22.44 7.19 -25.18
CA ILE A 250 21.13 6.68 -25.58
C ILE A 250 21.32 5.22 -25.99
N ILE A 251 20.38 4.37 -25.57
CA ILE A 251 20.37 2.92 -25.78
C ILE A 251 19.02 2.56 -26.40
N ASP A 252 18.99 1.95 -27.59
CA ASP A 252 17.74 1.51 -28.22
C ASP A 252 17.26 0.20 -27.59
N ARG A 253 15.97 0.11 -27.24
CA ARG A 253 15.38 -1.04 -26.53
C ARG A 253 15.57 -2.38 -27.23
N ASP A 254 15.39 -2.41 -28.54
CA ASP A 254 15.18 -3.66 -29.30
C ASP A 254 16.50 -4.34 -29.70
N SER A 255 17.61 -3.61 -29.65
CA SER A 255 18.96 -4.07 -30.03
C SER A 255 20.01 -3.87 -28.93
N TRP A 256 19.71 -3.08 -27.89
CA TRP A 256 20.65 -2.61 -26.87
C TRP A 256 21.91 -1.92 -27.41
N ASN A 257 21.83 -1.37 -28.62
CA ASN A 257 22.92 -0.62 -29.24
C ASN A 257 23.27 0.66 -28.46
N THR A 258 24.41 1.26 -28.81
CA THR A 258 24.93 2.48 -28.17
C THR A 258 25.39 3.50 -29.22
N ASP A 259 24.67 3.59 -30.33
CA ASP A 259 25.08 4.35 -31.52
C ASP A 259 24.84 5.87 -31.41
N LYS A 260 24.17 6.34 -30.34
CA LYS A 260 23.66 7.71 -30.21
C LYS A 260 23.80 8.24 -28.79
N ASP A 261 24.16 9.51 -28.62
CA ASP A 261 24.32 10.13 -27.31
C ASP A 261 23.93 11.61 -27.28
N PHE A 262 23.66 12.12 -26.07
CA PHE A 262 23.49 13.55 -25.83
C PHE A 262 24.83 14.16 -25.40
N VAL A 263 25.42 14.94 -26.30
CA VAL A 263 26.72 15.62 -26.13
C VAL A 263 26.52 17.11 -25.90
N GLY A 264 27.32 17.71 -25.00
CA GLY A 264 27.37 19.17 -24.81
C GLY A 264 27.69 19.63 -23.37
N HIS A 265 27.52 18.74 -22.38
CA HIS A 265 27.93 19.01 -21.00
C HIS A 265 29.46 19.02 -20.86
N ARG A 266 29.97 19.81 -19.91
CA ARG A 266 31.41 20.03 -19.66
C ARG A 266 31.99 19.13 -18.58
N LYS A 267 31.14 18.41 -17.84
CA LYS A 267 31.49 17.52 -16.72
C LYS A 267 30.52 16.33 -16.68
N PRO A 268 30.84 15.27 -15.92
CA PRO A 268 29.96 14.11 -15.72
C PRO A 268 28.49 14.46 -15.43
N ILE A 269 27.60 13.80 -16.15
CA ILE A 269 26.15 13.90 -16.02
C ILE A 269 25.69 13.05 -14.84
N THR A 270 24.95 13.65 -13.92
CA THR A 270 24.56 13.04 -12.63
C THR A 270 23.17 12.43 -12.69
N CYS A 271 22.26 13.03 -13.44
CA CYS A 271 20.87 12.59 -13.53
C CYS A 271 20.24 12.90 -14.88
N VAL A 272 19.44 11.97 -15.37
CA VAL A 272 18.60 12.08 -16.57
C VAL A 272 17.16 11.78 -16.17
N ARG A 273 16.20 12.59 -16.65
CA ARG A 273 14.77 12.35 -16.45
C ARG A 273 13.97 12.70 -17.70
N PHE A 274 13.32 11.69 -18.26
CA PHE A 274 12.27 11.95 -19.23
C PHE A 274 11.03 12.57 -18.58
N ASN A 275 10.31 13.35 -19.36
CA ASN A 275 8.95 13.74 -19.08
C ASN A 275 8.07 12.48 -19.01
N PRO A 276 7.14 12.33 -18.05
CA PRO A 276 6.27 11.16 -17.98
C PRO A 276 5.29 11.06 -19.16
N ASN A 277 5.10 12.14 -19.93
CA ASN A 277 4.20 12.16 -21.08
C ASN A 277 4.97 12.04 -22.40
N ILE A 278 4.46 11.24 -23.32
CA ILE A 278 4.77 11.36 -24.74
C ILE A 278 4.05 12.63 -25.25
N LEU A 279 4.74 13.48 -26.03
CA LEU A 279 4.26 14.79 -26.44
C LEU A 279 3.98 14.86 -27.95
N LYS A 280 3.04 15.73 -28.34
CA LYS A 280 2.71 16.09 -29.73
C LYS A 280 2.64 17.62 -29.87
N LYS A 281 3.03 18.18 -31.02
CA LYS A 281 2.76 19.61 -31.32
C LYS A 281 1.35 19.74 -31.91
N ALA A 282 0.72 20.90 -31.74
CA ALA A 282 -0.60 21.15 -32.33
C ALA A 282 -0.57 21.02 -33.87
N ASP A 283 0.52 21.49 -34.48
CA ASP A 283 0.66 21.62 -35.93
C ASP A 283 1.36 20.42 -36.60
N LYS A 284 1.79 19.40 -35.82
CA LYS A 284 2.51 18.22 -36.33
C LYS A 284 2.05 16.95 -35.63
N SER A 285 1.63 15.97 -36.43
CA SER A 285 1.26 14.61 -35.98
C SER A 285 2.43 13.80 -35.41
N VAL A 286 3.67 14.29 -35.57
CA VAL A 286 4.88 13.68 -35.02
C VAL A 286 4.86 13.71 -33.49
N GLN A 287 4.85 12.51 -32.91
CA GLN A 287 4.96 12.26 -31.48
C GLN A 287 6.45 12.21 -31.08
N TYR A 288 6.81 12.67 -29.90
CA TYR A 288 8.19 12.67 -29.40
C TYR A 288 8.24 12.69 -27.87
N CYS A 289 9.38 12.27 -27.33
CA CYS A 289 9.65 12.29 -25.90
C CYS A 289 10.55 13.49 -25.55
N CYS A 290 10.30 14.10 -24.40
CA CYS A 290 11.12 15.18 -23.84
C CYS A 290 11.98 14.65 -22.70
N VAL A 291 13.26 15.05 -22.64
CA VAL A 291 14.20 14.64 -21.59
C VAL A 291 14.97 15.84 -21.04
N ALA A 292 15.11 15.88 -19.72
CA ALA A 292 15.98 16.81 -19.00
C ALA A 292 17.22 16.07 -18.48
N ILE A 293 18.38 16.72 -18.58
CA ILE A 293 19.69 16.16 -18.23
C ILE A 293 20.39 17.16 -17.33
N GLY A 294 20.83 16.72 -16.15
CA GLY A 294 21.54 17.52 -15.15
C GLY A 294 22.98 17.05 -15.01
N SER A 295 23.91 18.01 -14.83
CA SER A 295 25.35 17.72 -14.75
C SER A 295 26.05 18.40 -13.57
N ARG A 296 27.21 17.84 -13.23
CA ARG A 296 28.19 18.42 -12.31
C ARG A 296 28.79 19.75 -12.81
N ASP A 297 28.51 20.15 -14.05
CA ASP A 297 28.84 21.47 -14.59
C ASP A 297 27.84 22.59 -14.20
N ARG A 298 26.89 22.29 -13.30
CA ARG A 298 25.82 23.21 -12.83
C ARG A 298 24.80 23.58 -13.89
N SER A 299 24.78 22.90 -15.04
CA SER A 299 23.79 23.15 -16.08
C SER A 299 22.72 22.06 -16.18
N VAL A 300 21.55 22.45 -16.70
CA VAL A 300 20.48 21.54 -17.09
C VAL A 300 20.20 21.75 -18.57
N SER A 301 20.34 20.70 -19.38
CA SER A 301 19.95 20.69 -20.79
C SER A 301 18.63 19.94 -20.98
N ILE A 302 17.84 20.36 -21.97
CA ILE A 302 16.53 19.77 -22.27
C ILE A 302 16.46 19.49 -23.77
N TRP A 303 16.01 18.29 -24.13
CA TRP A 303 16.04 17.77 -25.50
C TRP A 303 14.70 17.12 -25.85
N PHE A 304 14.40 17.03 -27.14
CA PHE A 304 13.36 16.14 -27.66
C PHE A 304 14.01 15.03 -28.48
N THR A 305 13.46 13.82 -28.45
CA THR A 305 13.91 12.71 -29.32
C THR A 305 13.75 12.99 -30.82
N SER A 306 12.95 14.00 -31.18
CA SER A 306 12.77 14.51 -32.54
C SER A 306 13.75 15.60 -32.98
N LEU A 307 14.68 16.04 -32.11
CA LEU A 307 15.63 17.13 -32.40
C LEU A 307 17.09 16.68 -32.26
N LYS A 308 17.94 17.09 -33.22
CA LYS A 308 19.40 16.85 -33.22
C LYS A 308 20.20 17.83 -32.32
N ARG A 309 19.51 18.68 -31.55
CA ARG A 309 20.07 19.75 -30.71
C ARG A 309 19.18 19.93 -29.46
N PRO A 310 19.72 20.44 -28.35
CA PRO A 310 18.89 20.75 -27.18
C PRO A 310 17.88 21.86 -27.52
N LEU A 311 16.69 21.77 -26.94
CA LEU A 311 15.68 22.83 -26.93
C LEU A 311 16.19 24.06 -26.15
N VAL A 312 16.83 23.81 -25.01
CA VAL A 312 17.38 24.84 -24.11
C VAL A 312 18.50 24.23 -23.27
N VAL A 313 19.51 25.04 -22.91
CA VAL A 313 20.56 24.70 -21.95
C VAL A 313 20.71 25.84 -20.95
N VAL A 314 20.27 25.61 -19.71
CA VAL A 314 20.40 26.58 -18.61
C VAL A 314 21.73 26.35 -17.92
N HIS A 315 22.68 27.28 -18.11
CA HIS A 315 24.00 27.23 -17.48
C HIS A 315 23.96 27.86 -16.08
N ASP A 316 24.84 27.41 -15.18
CA ASP A 316 24.97 27.86 -13.79
C ASP A 316 23.62 28.07 -13.08
N ILE A 317 22.71 27.08 -13.23
CA ILE A 317 21.41 27.05 -12.54
C ILE A 317 21.58 26.86 -11.03
N PHE A 318 22.76 26.45 -10.56
CA PHE A 318 23.10 26.14 -9.17
C PHE A 318 24.57 26.49 -8.85
N ASP A 319 24.90 26.61 -7.56
CA ASP A 319 26.26 26.90 -7.10
C ASP A 319 27.12 25.64 -6.92
N ASP A 320 26.49 24.48 -6.72
CA ASP A 320 27.12 23.16 -6.86
C ASP A 320 26.33 22.29 -7.87
N SER A 321 26.61 21.00 -7.85
CA SER A 321 26.25 20.00 -8.84
C SER A 321 24.74 19.69 -8.79
N VAL A 322 24.08 19.60 -9.95
CA VAL A 322 22.74 19.02 -10.04
C VAL A 322 22.80 17.58 -9.53
N LEU A 323 21.88 17.16 -8.66
CA LEU A 323 21.85 15.80 -8.09
C LEU A 323 20.61 15.01 -8.47
N ASP A 324 19.49 15.68 -8.73
CA ASP A 324 18.24 15.02 -9.12
C ASP A 324 17.34 15.99 -9.88
N LEU A 325 16.43 15.41 -10.65
CA LEU A 325 15.40 16.09 -11.41
C LEU A 325 14.07 15.35 -11.19
N SER A 326 12.94 16.04 -11.29
CA SER A 326 11.62 15.42 -11.35
C SER A 326 10.67 16.27 -12.20
N TRP A 327 9.82 15.59 -12.99
CA TRP A 327 8.80 16.21 -13.82
C TRP A 327 7.42 16.00 -13.20
N SER A 328 6.56 17.01 -13.27
CA SER A 328 5.15 16.87 -12.90
C SER A 328 4.41 15.91 -13.83
N SER A 329 3.39 15.23 -13.32
CA SER A 329 2.43 14.44 -14.10
C SER A 329 1.83 15.19 -15.31
N CYS A 330 1.56 16.50 -15.20
CA CYS A 330 1.08 17.31 -16.33
C CYS A 330 2.17 17.72 -17.35
N GLY A 331 3.40 17.24 -17.19
CA GLY A 331 4.52 17.44 -18.11
C GLY A 331 5.10 18.86 -18.20
N ARG A 332 4.48 19.87 -17.58
CA ARG A 332 4.90 21.28 -17.72
C ARG A 332 5.93 21.76 -16.70
N TYR A 333 5.95 21.16 -15.51
CA TYR A 333 6.85 21.57 -14.44
C TYR A 333 8.02 20.61 -14.33
N LEU A 334 9.23 21.17 -14.29
CA LEU A 334 10.48 20.48 -14.02
C LEU A 334 11.10 21.07 -12.76
N MET A 335 11.29 20.25 -11.73
CA MET A 335 12.08 20.60 -10.56
C MET A 335 13.48 19.98 -10.67
N GLY A 336 14.47 20.68 -10.14
CA GLY A 336 15.82 20.17 -9.94
C GLY A 336 16.37 20.61 -8.60
N VAL A 337 17.31 19.82 -8.05
CA VAL A 337 17.98 20.13 -6.78
C VAL A 337 19.49 19.95 -6.89
N SER A 338 20.19 20.70 -6.05
CA SER A 338 21.64 20.76 -6.01
C SER A 338 22.20 20.44 -4.63
N LYS A 339 23.48 20.03 -4.64
CA LYS A 339 24.28 19.82 -3.44
C LYS A 339 24.46 21.09 -2.59
N ASP A 340 24.25 22.29 -3.15
CA ASP A 340 24.20 23.56 -2.39
C ASP A 340 22.97 23.69 -1.47
N GLY A 341 21.99 22.79 -1.58
CA GLY A 341 20.80 22.78 -0.73
C GLY A 341 19.62 23.58 -1.26
N THR A 342 19.70 24.09 -2.49
CA THR A 342 18.64 24.85 -3.15
C THR A 342 17.85 24.02 -4.17
N LEU A 343 16.63 24.49 -4.48
CA LEU A 343 15.76 23.96 -5.52
C LEU A 343 15.56 25.01 -6.63
N ALA A 344 15.56 24.54 -7.88
CA ALA A 344 15.11 25.32 -9.03
C ALA A 344 13.83 24.70 -9.61
N PHE A 345 12.90 25.56 -10.04
CA PHE A 345 11.64 25.20 -10.65
C PHE A 345 11.52 25.85 -12.02
N ILE A 346 11.24 25.04 -13.05
CA ILE A 346 11.07 25.50 -14.43
C ILE A 346 9.66 25.15 -14.90
N ASN A 347 8.96 26.16 -15.41
CA ASN A 347 7.59 26.08 -15.93
C ASN A 347 7.57 26.30 -17.44
N PHE A 348 7.07 25.32 -18.19
CA PHE A 348 6.95 25.33 -19.65
C PHE A 348 5.50 25.55 -20.10
N SER A 349 5.34 26.35 -21.17
CA SER A 349 4.05 26.42 -21.87
C SER A 349 3.90 25.26 -22.87
N HIS A 350 2.66 24.88 -23.17
CA HIS A 350 2.38 23.84 -24.20
C HIS A 350 2.84 24.25 -25.62
N HIS A 351 3.06 25.54 -25.88
CA HIS A 351 3.63 26.00 -27.14
C HIS A 351 5.14 25.72 -27.26
N GLU A 352 5.83 25.53 -26.13
CA GLU A 352 7.28 25.25 -26.10
C GLU A 352 7.56 23.75 -26.13
N ILE A 353 6.94 22.98 -25.22
CA ILE A 353 7.16 21.53 -25.08
C ILE A 353 6.17 20.67 -25.88
N GLY A 354 5.01 21.21 -26.26
CA GLY A 354 3.90 20.45 -26.83
C GLY A 354 2.79 20.12 -25.84
N PHE A 355 1.82 19.36 -26.31
CA PHE A 355 0.69 18.84 -25.55
C PHE A 355 0.92 17.36 -25.26
N PRO A 356 0.59 16.87 -24.05
CA PRO A 356 0.62 15.44 -23.77
C PRO A 356 -0.37 14.69 -24.65
N LEU A 357 -0.02 13.46 -25.00
CA LEU A 357 -0.99 12.47 -25.48
C LEU A 357 -1.92 12.07 -24.34
N SER A 358 -3.16 11.70 -24.67
CA SER A 358 -4.09 11.13 -23.70
C SER A 358 -3.64 9.74 -23.24
N GLU A 359 -4.15 9.29 -22.11
CA GLU A 359 -3.86 7.95 -21.57
C GLU A 359 -4.29 6.85 -22.57
N ASP A 360 -5.45 7.01 -23.21
CA ASP A 360 -5.94 6.10 -24.26
C ASP A 360 -5.03 6.09 -25.51
N GLU A 361 -4.56 7.25 -25.98
CA GLU A 361 -3.60 7.33 -27.09
C GLU A 361 -2.24 6.70 -26.74
N THR A 362 -1.81 6.85 -25.48
CA THR A 362 -0.55 6.30 -24.97
C THR A 362 -0.64 4.77 -24.83
N ASN A 363 -1.73 4.27 -24.25
CA ASN A 363 -2.03 2.84 -24.17
C ASN A 363 -2.15 2.22 -25.57
N ALA A 364 -2.81 2.89 -26.52
CA ALA A 364 -2.89 2.45 -27.91
C ALA A 364 -1.52 2.42 -28.60
N LEU A 365 -0.62 3.36 -28.28
CA LEU A 365 0.77 3.37 -28.76
C LEU A 365 1.58 2.22 -28.17
N HIS A 366 1.51 1.97 -26.85
CA HIS A 366 2.20 0.84 -26.22
C HIS A 366 1.66 -0.50 -26.72
N LEU A 367 0.35 -0.65 -26.91
CA LEU A 367 -0.28 -1.82 -27.52
C LEU A 367 0.16 -2.01 -28.98
N LYS A 368 0.40 -0.93 -29.73
CA LYS A 368 0.90 -0.98 -31.12
C LYS A 368 2.38 -1.38 -31.19
N LEU A 369 3.22 -0.91 -30.27
CA LEU A 369 4.67 -1.20 -30.25
C LEU A 369 4.98 -2.57 -29.62
N TYR A 370 4.30 -2.93 -28.53
CA TYR A 370 4.66 -4.05 -27.65
C TYR A 370 3.55 -5.11 -27.50
N GLY A 371 2.41 -4.92 -28.17
CA GLY A 371 1.26 -5.82 -28.07
C GLY A 371 0.63 -5.84 -26.67
N LYS A 372 -0.11 -6.92 -26.39
CA LYS A 372 -0.76 -7.15 -25.08
C LYS A 372 0.20 -7.33 -23.89
N SER A 373 1.51 -7.30 -24.15
CA SER A 373 2.57 -7.29 -23.13
C SER A 373 2.70 -5.92 -22.44
N ALA A 374 2.18 -4.85 -23.04
CA ALA A 374 1.97 -3.59 -22.34
C ALA A 374 0.91 -3.78 -21.25
N HIS A 375 1.29 -3.62 -19.98
CA HIS A 375 0.47 -3.97 -18.80
C HIS A 375 -0.80 -3.12 -18.63
N THR A 376 -1.82 -3.43 -19.44
CA THR A 376 -3.13 -2.77 -19.39
C THR A 376 -3.97 -3.37 -18.27
N SER A 377 -4.03 -2.64 -17.14
CA SER A 377 -5.06 -2.69 -16.08
C SER A 377 -5.66 -4.04 -15.61
N VAL A 378 -5.26 -4.42 -14.38
CA VAL A 378 -6.12 -4.97 -13.31
C VAL A 378 -6.55 -6.47 -13.36
N SER A 379 -6.46 -7.12 -12.19
CA SER A 379 -7.14 -8.38 -11.81
C SER A 379 -6.70 -9.72 -12.44
N ALA A 380 -5.41 -10.05 -12.35
CA ALA A 380 -4.98 -11.43 -12.05
C ALA A 380 -3.58 -11.45 -11.40
N ALA A 381 -3.29 -12.46 -10.58
CA ALA A 381 -1.91 -12.81 -10.25
C ALA A 381 -1.30 -13.66 -11.39
N ASN A 382 0.02 -13.54 -11.58
CA ASN A 382 0.86 -14.31 -12.51
C ASN A 382 0.73 -13.99 -14.02
N PRO A 383 1.51 -13.01 -14.54
CA PRO A 383 1.87 -12.94 -15.95
C PRO A 383 3.05 -13.89 -16.24
N THR A 384 2.81 -15.20 -16.26
CA THR A 384 3.82 -16.17 -16.77
C THR A 384 3.87 -16.08 -18.29
N ILE A 385 5.05 -15.74 -18.83
CA ILE A 385 5.36 -15.76 -20.27
C ILE A 385 5.08 -17.15 -20.87
N ILE A 386 4.63 -17.19 -22.13
CA ILE A 386 4.63 -18.40 -22.97
C ILE A 386 5.45 -18.10 -24.22
N GLU A 387 6.67 -18.65 -24.29
CA GLU A 387 7.62 -18.48 -25.41
C GLU A 387 7.58 -19.65 -26.42
N ASN A 388 6.74 -20.66 -26.20
CA ASN A 388 6.70 -21.88 -27.03
C ASN A 388 5.33 -22.03 -27.76
N PRO A 389 5.31 -22.02 -29.11
CA PRO A 389 4.09 -22.19 -29.92
C PRO A 389 3.30 -23.48 -29.66
N GLU A 390 3.96 -24.59 -29.33
CA GLU A 390 3.27 -25.86 -29.09
C GLU A 390 2.50 -25.89 -27.75
N LEU A 391 3.00 -25.16 -26.74
CA LEU A 391 2.28 -24.97 -25.48
C LEU A 391 1.10 -24.01 -25.60
N LEU A 392 1.13 -23.09 -26.58
CA LEU A 392 -0.04 -22.29 -26.94
C LEU A 392 -1.12 -23.19 -27.56
N ARG A 393 -0.76 -24.00 -28.57
CA ARG A 393 -1.66 -24.96 -29.24
C ARG A 393 -2.33 -25.91 -28.26
N LEU A 394 -1.57 -26.53 -27.35
CA LEU A 394 -2.12 -27.42 -26.33
C LEU A 394 -3.16 -26.72 -25.43
N ARG A 395 -2.92 -25.45 -25.05
CA ARG A 395 -3.92 -24.66 -24.29
C ARG A 395 -5.12 -24.24 -25.12
N GLU A 396 -4.95 -23.99 -26.42
CA GLU A 396 -6.06 -23.71 -27.34
C GLU A 396 -6.92 -24.97 -27.54
N GLU A 397 -6.32 -26.16 -27.61
CA GLU A 397 -7.01 -27.45 -27.64
C GLU A 397 -7.71 -27.78 -26.31
N GLU A 398 -7.09 -27.53 -25.16
CA GLU A 398 -7.73 -27.65 -23.84
C GLU A 398 -8.92 -26.69 -23.70
N CYS A 399 -8.77 -25.44 -24.15
CA CYS A 399 -9.84 -24.44 -24.16
C CYS A 399 -10.96 -24.80 -25.16
N ALA A 400 -10.62 -25.38 -26.30
CA ALA A 400 -11.59 -25.91 -27.26
C ALA A 400 -12.34 -27.13 -26.70
N ARG A 401 -11.66 -28.05 -26.00
CA ARG A 401 -12.29 -29.17 -25.27
C ARG A 401 -13.20 -28.68 -24.14
N ALA A 402 -12.78 -27.67 -23.38
CA ALA A 402 -13.61 -27.06 -22.35
C ALA A 402 -14.88 -26.41 -22.93
N LYS A 403 -14.77 -25.73 -24.08
CA LYS A 403 -15.92 -25.15 -24.82
C LYS A 403 -16.82 -26.22 -25.44
N ALA A 404 -16.27 -27.32 -25.95
CA ALA A 404 -17.04 -28.45 -26.45
C ALA A 404 -17.83 -29.14 -25.31
N ALA A 405 -17.22 -29.27 -24.13
CA ALA A 405 -17.87 -29.78 -22.93
C ALA A 405 -18.96 -28.84 -22.39
N SER A 406 -18.78 -27.51 -22.46
CA SER A 406 -19.87 -26.58 -22.10
C SER A 406 -21.01 -26.59 -23.12
N ALA A 407 -20.70 -26.72 -24.42
CA ALA A 407 -21.71 -26.79 -25.48
C ALA A 407 -22.63 -28.02 -25.38
N THR A 408 -22.24 -29.07 -24.65
CA THR A 408 -23.12 -30.22 -24.38
C THR A 408 -24.18 -29.94 -23.30
N SER A 409 -24.13 -28.78 -22.63
CA SER A 409 -25.02 -28.42 -21.52
C SER A 409 -26.21 -27.52 -21.91
N GLU A 410 -26.26 -27.00 -23.15
CA GLU A 410 -27.21 -25.95 -23.56
C GLU A 410 -28.44 -26.48 -24.33
N LEU A 411 -28.89 -27.71 -24.06
CA LEU A 411 -30.09 -28.29 -24.69
C LEU A 411 -31.28 -28.49 -23.74
N ASN A 412 -31.46 -27.62 -22.73
CA ASN A 412 -32.72 -27.53 -21.96
C ASN A 412 -32.85 -26.23 -21.12
N GLN A 413 -33.47 -25.19 -21.68
CA GLN A 413 -34.29 -24.23 -20.90
C GLN A 413 -35.19 -23.34 -21.78
N ARG A 414 -36.12 -22.61 -21.13
CA ARG A 414 -37.36 -22.06 -21.72
C ARG A 414 -37.39 -20.52 -21.59
N PRO A 415 -37.87 -19.76 -22.60
CA PRO A 415 -37.70 -18.30 -22.65
C PRO A 415 -38.69 -17.52 -21.76
N THR A 416 -38.19 -16.47 -21.10
CA THR A 416 -38.94 -15.35 -20.49
C THR A 416 -38.08 -14.05 -20.63
N PRO A 417 -38.50 -12.84 -20.21
CA PRO A 417 -38.91 -11.79 -21.17
C PRO A 417 -37.95 -10.59 -21.27
N PRO A 418 -38.06 -9.76 -22.32
CA PRO A 418 -37.19 -8.59 -22.52
C PRO A 418 -37.68 -7.34 -21.76
N THR A 419 -36.78 -6.60 -21.13
CA THR A 419 -36.99 -5.22 -20.63
C THR A 419 -35.63 -4.54 -20.35
N PRO A 420 -35.56 -3.19 -20.32
CA PRO A 420 -35.50 -2.36 -21.52
C PRO A 420 -34.11 -1.73 -21.73
N GLN A 421 -33.78 -1.37 -22.98
CA GLN A 421 -32.52 -0.66 -23.28
C GLN A 421 -32.54 0.80 -22.80
N ARG A 422 -31.41 1.27 -22.28
CA ARG A 422 -31.21 2.61 -21.71
C ARG A 422 -30.70 3.56 -22.81
N ALA A 423 -31.46 4.62 -23.10
CA ALA A 423 -31.14 5.56 -24.18
C ALA A 423 -29.88 6.43 -23.90
N PRO A 424 -29.11 6.80 -24.94
CA PRO A 424 -27.94 7.67 -24.80
C PRO A 424 -28.27 9.16 -24.88
N ILE A 425 -27.57 9.97 -24.08
CA ILE A 425 -27.52 11.44 -24.12
C ILE A 425 -26.05 11.79 -23.77
N ASN A 426 -25.30 12.70 -24.40
CA ASN A 426 -25.65 13.93 -25.12
C ASN A 426 -24.68 14.22 -26.28
N LYS A 427 -25.19 14.78 -27.39
CA LYS A 427 -24.58 15.96 -28.07
C LYS A 427 -25.71 16.79 -28.68
N GLN A 428 -25.79 18.07 -28.31
CA GLN A 428 -26.78 19.03 -28.80
C GLN A 428 -26.04 20.16 -29.51
N ILE A 429 -26.49 20.54 -30.71
CA ILE A 429 -25.92 21.64 -31.50
C ILE A 429 -26.90 22.82 -31.45
N GLU A 430 -26.38 24.01 -31.16
CA GLU A 430 -27.16 25.24 -31.01
C GLU A 430 -26.70 26.27 -32.04
N THR A 431 -27.61 26.69 -32.92
CA THR A 431 -27.32 27.66 -33.99
C THR A 431 -27.84 29.06 -33.62
N ARG A 432 -27.00 30.08 -33.83
CA ARG A 432 -27.37 31.49 -33.73
C ARG A 432 -27.45 32.12 -35.12
N THR A 433 -28.49 32.93 -35.34
CA THR A 433 -28.55 33.89 -36.45
C THR A 433 -28.04 35.26 -36.01
N ALA A 434 -27.85 36.19 -36.96
CA ALA A 434 -27.20 37.48 -36.72
C ALA A 434 -27.85 38.34 -35.61
N ASP A 435 -29.18 38.29 -35.46
CA ASP A 435 -29.92 39.00 -34.39
C ASP A 435 -29.95 38.27 -33.04
N GLY A 436 -28.96 37.42 -32.76
CA GLY A 436 -28.54 36.98 -31.42
C GLY A 436 -29.42 35.96 -30.68
N LYS A 437 -30.66 35.72 -31.13
CA LYS A 437 -31.58 34.73 -30.53
C LYS A 437 -31.31 33.30 -31.04
N ARG A 438 -31.61 32.31 -30.18
CA ARG A 438 -31.28 30.87 -30.35
C ARG A 438 -32.53 30.08 -30.76
N ARG A 439 -32.37 29.04 -31.61
CA ARG A 439 -33.42 28.07 -31.94
C ARG A 439 -32.80 26.69 -32.19
N ILE A 440 -33.52 25.62 -31.84
CA ILE A 440 -33.07 24.22 -31.92
C ILE A 440 -34.15 23.42 -32.66
N THR A 441 -33.74 22.51 -33.55
CA THR A 441 -34.65 21.66 -34.34
C THR A 441 -34.10 20.23 -34.37
N PRO A 442 -34.87 19.19 -33.97
CA PRO A 442 -34.46 17.79 -34.10
C PRO A 442 -34.71 17.25 -35.51
N MET A 443 -33.93 16.24 -35.92
CA MET A 443 -34.06 15.50 -37.18
C MET A 443 -34.17 13.99 -36.91
N PHE A 444 -34.82 13.25 -37.81
CA PHE A 444 -35.14 11.82 -37.65
C PHE A 444 -34.80 11.06 -38.94
N ILE A 445 -34.07 9.94 -38.85
CA ILE A 445 -33.64 9.11 -40.00
C ILE A 445 -33.70 7.61 -39.62
N PRO A 446 -34.33 6.73 -40.43
CA PRO A 446 -34.40 5.28 -40.19
C PRO A 446 -33.21 4.48 -40.81
N PRO A 447 -33.00 3.20 -40.43
CA PRO A 447 -31.87 2.38 -40.88
C PRO A 447 -32.15 1.53 -42.13
N ILE A 448 -31.09 1.21 -42.89
CA ILE A 448 -31.05 0.19 -43.97
C ILE A 448 -29.67 -0.52 -43.92
N GLU A 449 -29.62 -1.80 -44.29
CA GLU A 449 -28.40 -2.63 -44.35
C GLU A 449 -27.79 -2.71 -45.76
N GLY A 450 -26.48 -2.95 -45.87
CA GLY A 450 -25.91 -3.76 -46.97
C GLY A 450 -24.83 -3.15 -47.89
N VAL A 451 -23.75 -3.93 -48.05
CA VAL A 451 -22.99 -4.20 -49.30
C VAL A 451 -21.95 -3.16 -49.84
N GLU A 452 -20.68 -3.55 -49.70
CA GLU A 452 -19.50 -3.35 -50.59
C GLU A 452 -18.82 -1.97 -50.79
N THR A 453 -17.71 -2.01 -51.55
CA THR A 453 -16.57 -1.07 -51.63
C THR A 453 -16.26 -0.73 -53.12
N PRO A 454 -15.17 -0.03 -53.55
CA PRO A 454 -14.12 0.75 -52.85
C PRO A 454 -13.77 2.12 -53.51
N ASN A 455 -12.67 2.74 -53.04
CA ASN A 455 -11.73 3.66 -53.74
C ASN A 455 -12.03 5.17 -53.97
N LYS A 456 -10.97 5.97 -53.71
CA LYS A 456 -10.33 7.06 -54.51
C LYS A 456 -11.20 7.96 -55.43
N SER A 457 -10.94 9.27 -55.57
CA SER A 457 -9.92 10.19 -55.01
C SER A 457 -10.25 11.64 -55.42
N TYR A 458 -9.49 12.62 -54.93
CA TYR A 458 -8.95 13.82 -55.63
C TYR A 458 -8.86 15.06 -54.72
N GLU A 459 -7.78 15.82 -54.89
CA GLU A 459 -7.52 17.11 -54.26
C GLU A 459 -8.12 18.25 -55.10
N ALA A 460 -8.41 19.38 -54.44
CA ALA A 460 -8.52 20.68 -55.11
C ALA A 460 -8.12 21.80 -54.13
N SER A 461 -6.84 22.15 -54.10
CA SER A 461 -6.35 23.34 -53.40
C SER A 461 -6.64 24.61 -54.21
N PHE A 462 -6.96 25.73 -53.54
CA PHE A 462 -6.77 27.06 -54.09
C PHE A 462 -6.18 28.01 -53.04
N SER A 463 -5.25 28.86 -53.48
CA SER A 463 -4.48 29.77 -52.63
C SER A 463 -4.35 31.13 -53.32
N SER A 464 -4.60 32.21 -52.57
CA SER A 464 -4.33 33.61 -52.95
C SER A 464 -4.65 34.54 -51.76
N SER A 465 -3.94 35.63 -51.45
CA SER A 465 -2.52 36.01 -51.63
C SER A 465 -2.26 37.32 -50.85
N GLN A 466 -1.02 37.55 -50.37
CA GLN A 466 -0.27 38.84 -50.25
C GLN A 466 -0.96 40.09 -49.58
N GLN A 467 -0.34 41.01 -48.81
CA GLN A 467 1.03 41.47 -48.46
C GLN A 467 1.08 41.76 -46.92
N GLU A 468 2.18 41.58 -46.16
CA GLU A 468 3.39 42.44 -46.01
C GLU A 468 3.08 43.92 -45.61
N ARG A 469 3.72 44.58 -44.62
CA ARG A 469 4.90 44.31 -43.74
C ARG A 469 4.74 45.07 -42.39
N SER A 470 5.39 44.68 -41.27
CA SER A 470 6.76 45.15 -40.98
C SER A 470 7.41 44.49 -39.73
N ARG A 471 8.73 44.64 -39.63
CA ARG A 471 9.74 43.88 -38.86
C ARG A 471 9.83 44.18 -37.34
N ILE A 472 10.25 43.19 -36.56
CA ILE A 472 11.49 43.20 -35.73
C ILE A 472 11.93 41.73 -35.51
N VAL A 473 13.19 41.47 -35.15
CA VAL A 473 13.89 40.19 -35.41
C VAL A 473 14.06 39.31 -34.17
N VAL A 474 13.75 38.02 -34.33
CA VAL A 474 14.30 36.89 -33.55
C VAL A 474 14.71 35.82 -34.56
N GLU A 475 15.92 35.29 -34.46
CA GLU A 475 16.38 34.27 -35.42
C GLU A 475 15.75 32.90 -35.17
N ARG A 476 15.07 32.38 -36.20
CA ARG A 476 14.81 30.96 -36.42
C ARG A 476 15.20 30.63 -37.85
N VAL A 477 15.82 29.46 -38.03
CA VAL A 477 16.05 28.85 -39.34
C VAL A 477 15.47 27.44 -39.26
N ASP A 478 14.24 27.28 -39.74
CA ASP A 478 13.54 26.00 -39.82
C ASP A 478 13.68 25.44 -41.25
N GLU A 479 14.73 24.66 -41.50
CA GLU A 479 14.82 23.79 -42.68
C GLU A 479 14.82 22.31 -42.26
N VAL A 480 13.82 21.57 -42.73
CA VAL A 480 13.73 20.11 -42.60
C VAL A 480 13.42 19.54 -43.98
N VAL A 481 14.40 18.86 -44.58
CA VAL A 481 14.24 18.13 -45.83
C VAL A 481 13.71 16.73 -45.52
N GLU A 482 12.64 16.32 -46.21
CA GLU A 482 12.10 14.95 -46.12
C GLU A 482 12.88 13.99 -47.04
N PRO A 483 13.38 12.85 -46.54
CA PRO A 483 14.00 11.82 -47.37
C PRO A 483 13.00 10.72 -47.77
N ASN A 484 12.78 10.54 -49.07
CA ASN A 484 12.10 9.34 -49.58
C ASN A 484 13.04 8.11 -49.53
N VAL A 485 12.45 6.92 -49.39
CA VAL A 485 13.15 5.65 -49.14
C VAL A 485 13.03 4.70 -50.33
N SER A 486 14.16 4.16 -50.85
CA SER A 486 14.26 2.77 -51.34
C SER A 486 15.67 2.36 -51.81
N THR A 487 16.19 1.25 -51.24
CA THR A 487 16.81 0.06 -51.89
C THR A 487 16.99 0.04 -53.43
N SER A 488 18.03 -0.57 -54.05
CA SER A 488 19.10 -1.47 -53.56
C SER A 488 20.26 -1.69 -54.59
N SER A 489 21.27 -2.49 -54.20
CA SER A 489 22.11 -3.41 -55.02
C SER A 489 23.23 -2.89 -55.99
N ARG A 490 24.47 -3.33 -55.65
CA ARG A 490 25.72 -3.65 -56.42
C ARG A 490 25.64 -3.90 -57.96
N PRO A 491 26.77 -3.92 -58.73
CA PRO A 491 28.21 -3.78 -58.37
C PRO A 491 29.11 -2.86 -59.28
N LEU A 492 30.44 -2.90 -59.02
CA LEU A 492 31.62 -2.32 -59.75
C LEU A 492 32.01 -3.10 -61.05
N PRO A 493 33.03 -2.75 -61.92
CA PRO A 493 34.34 -2.08 -61.63
C PRO A 493 35.07 -1.24 -62.75
N ASN A 494 36.37 -0.88 -62.48
CA ASN A 494 37.48 -0.47 -63.40
C ASN A 494 37.50 0.96 -64.02
N ALA A 495 38.63 1.65 -64.34
CA ALA A 495 40.09 1.50 -64.06
C ALA A 495 40.87 2.86 -64.30
N ALA A 496 42.22 2.91 -64.11
CA ALA A 496 43.08 4.13 -64.08
C ALA A 496 43.82 4.47 -65.42
N PHE A 497 44.57 5.59 -65.61
CA PHE A 497 45.93 5.86 -65.07
C PHE A 497 46.49 7.31 -65.29
N GLY A 498 47.41 7.76 -64.39
CA GLY A 498 48.42 8.85 -64.58
C GLY A 498 48.10 10.25 -64.01
N HIS A 499 49.00 11.25 -63.89
CA HIS A 499 50.49 11.33 -63.79
C HIS A 499 50.93 12.79 -63.35
N SER A 500 52.14 13.01 -62.80
CA SER A 500 52.73 14.36 -62.49
C SER A 500 54.26 14.35 -62.24
N PRO A 501 55.00 15.48 -62.35
CA PRO A 501 55.86 15.96 -61.23
C PRO A 501 56.28 17.47 -61.18
N SER A 502 56.69 18.01 -60.01
CA SER A 502 58.08 18.54 -59.72
C SER A 502 58.24 19.65 -58.63
N LYS A 503 59.20 19.43 -57.69
CA LYS A 503 59.97 20.36 -56.80
C LYS A 503 59.26 21.22 -55.70
N PRO A 504 59.95 21.64 -54.61
CA PRO A 504 60.89 20.89 -53.74
C PRO A 504 60.79 21.20 -52.20
N ALA A 505 61.49 20.40 -51.37
CA ALA A 505 61.76 20.57 -49.92
C ALA A 505 60.56 20.46 -48.94
N ALA A 506 60.62 19.78 -47.78
CA ALA A 506 61.63 18.88 -47.19
C ALA A 506 61.00 18.07 -45.99
N GLN A 507 61.66 17.14 -45.30
CA GLN A 507 62.38 15.88 -45.65
C GLN A 507 63.26 15.42 -44.43
N PRO A 508 63.57 14.11 -44.21
CA PRO A 508 63.10 12.87 -44.85
C PRO A 508 62.76 11.73 -43.80
N PRO A 509 62.60 10.41 -44.13
CA PRO A 509 61.25 9.95 -44.53
C PRO A 509 60.87 8.46 -44.26
N LEU A 510 59.71 8.10 -44.84
CA LEU A 510 59.27 6.81 -45.42
C LEU A 510 58.64 5.69 -44.54
N PRO A 511 57.62 4.96 -45.09
CA PRO A 511 56.92 3.83 -44.46
C PRO A 511 57.03 2.53 -45.33
N ALA A 512 56.18 1.52 -45.07
CA ALA A 512 55.56 0.64 -46.09
C ALA A 512 54.50 -0.30 -45.47
N GLU A 513 53.74 -1.02 -46.31
CA GLU A 513 52.62 -1.89 -45.93
C GLU A 513 52.91 -3.41 -45.97
N PHE A 514 52.10 -4.16 -45.21
CA PHE A 514 51.61 -5.54 -45.44
C PHE A 514 52.56 -6.75 -45.44
N ASN A 515 51.97 -7.90 -45.05
CA ASN A 515 52.44 -9.29 -45.13
C ASN A 515 53.78 -9.63 -44.45
N GLY A 516 53.87 -10.61 -43.56
CA GLY A 516 52.91 -11.66 -43.17
C GLY A 516 53.64 -12.99 -42.90
N VAL A 517 52.88 -14.02 -42.52
CA VAL A 517 53.36 -15.39 -42.21
C VAL A 517 54.11 -15.53 -40.87
N ALA A 518 53.82 -16.66 -40.20
CA ALA A 518 54.31 -17.08 -38.88
C ALA A 518 55.52 -18.07 -39.05
N PRO A 519 55.93 -18.96 -38.11
CA PRO A 519 55.46 -19.24 -36.74
C PRO A 519 56.57 -19.28 -35.66
N GLY A 520 56.19 -19.48 -34.38
CA GLY A 520 57.13 -19.48 -33.25
C GLY A 520 56.59 -20.01 -31.90
N LEU A 521 55.88 -21.14 -31.90
CA LEU A 521 55.57 -21.94 -30.69
C LEU A 521 56.85 -22.65 -30.17
N PRO A 522 56.92 -23.25 -28.95
CA PRO A 522 55.81 -23.59 -28.02
C PRO A 522 56.04 -23.39 -26.48
N ALA A 523 54.94 -23.56 -25.70
CA ALA A 523 54.87 -24.25 -24.39
C ALA A 523 55.61 -23.72 -23.11
N ARG A 524 55.25 -24.09 -21.86
CA ARG A 524 53.98 -24.53 -21.18
C ARG A 524 54.26 -24.72 -19.65
N PHE A 525 53.21 -24.70 -18.81
CA PHE A 525 53.22 -24.96 -17.33
C PHE A 525 53.80 -23.80 -16.46
N GLY A 526 53.49 -23.66 -15.15
CA GLY A 526 52.69 -24.48 -14.22
C GLY A 526 52.06 -23.66 -13.06
N LYS A 527 51.50 -24.31 -12.02
CA LYS A 527 50.67 -23.69 -10.93
C LYS A 527 51.34 -23.68 -9.54
N SER A 528 50.66 -22.98 -8.60
CA SER A 528 50.43 -23.23 -7.15
C SER A 528 51.31 -22.61 -6.04
N ASP A 529 50.70 -21.63 -5.34
CA ASP A 529 50.36 -21.55 -3.89
C ASP A 529 51.39 -21.41 -2.71
N SER A 530 51.26 -20.26 -2.02
CA SER A 530 51.22 -20.04 -0.53
C SER A 530 52.48 -19.88 0.37
N GLU A 531 52.50 -18.83 1.23
CA GLU A 531 52.70 -18.82 2.73
C GLU A 531 52.71 -17.37 3.36
N LYS A 532 53.16 -17.13 4.62
CA LYS A 532 52.98 -15.89 5.50
C LYS A 532 54.32 -15.48 6.23
N PRO A 533 54.45 -14.76 7.40
CA PRO A 533 53.70 -13.71 8.19
C PRO A 533 54.56 -12.54 8.87
N SER A 534 53.97 -11.70 9.80
CA SER A 534 54.60 -10.83 10.90
C SER A 534 55.16 -9.40 10.55
N ASP A 535 55.49 -8.38 11.42
CA ASP A 535 55.26 -8.00 12.86
C ASP A 535 55.42 -6.44 13.15
N GLN A 536 55.68 -5.89 14.37
CA GLN A 536 55.44 -4.44 14.78
C GLN A 536 56.63 -3.53 15.23
N VAL A 537 56.46 -2.17 15.25
CA VAL A 537 56.41 -1.21 16.42
C VAL A 537 56.41 0.32 16.03
N ASN A 538 55.90 1.19 16.93
CA ASN A 538 55.63 2.64 16.87
C ASN A 538 56.79 3.69 16.74
N ILE A 539 56.53 4.76 15.96
CA ILE A 539 56.65 6.24 16.23
C ILE A 539 57.90 6.82 16.96
N ILE A 540 58.68 7.71 16.28
CA ILE A 540 58.87 9.18 16.56
C ILE A 540 59.96 9.79 15.63
N GLN A 541 59.60 10.89 14.94
CA GLN A 541 60.41 11.93 14.25
C GLN A 541 61.90 11.68 13.88
N VAL A 542 62.21 11.72 12.58
CA VAL A 542 63.29 12.58 12.04
C VAL A 542 62.77 13.34 10.80
N LYS A 543 63.02 14.66 10.78
CA LYS A 543 62.58 15.61 9.74
C LYS A 543 63.65 15.77 8.67
N ARG A 544 63.27 15.55 7.40
CA ARG A 544 63.93 15.77 6.08
C ARG A 544 62.95 15.06 5.06
N LYS A 545 63.08 14.79 3.74
CA LYS A 545 64.04 14.93 2.63
C LYS A 545 65.45 15.38 3.00
N GLN A 546 66.46 14.53 3.00
CA GLN A 546 66.55 13.05 2.98
C GLN A 546 65.41 12.28 3.73
N GLU A 547 64.88 11.12 3.32
CA GLU A 547 64.91 10.34 2.07
C GLU A 547 64.06 9.04 2.28
N GLU A 548 63.84 8.25 1.22
CA GLU A 548 63.63 6.78 1.25
C GLU A 548 62.32 6.14 1.85
N PRO A 549 62.04 4.82 1.64
CA PRO A 549 60.68 4.21 1.74
C PRO A 549 60.46 2.98 2.70
N HIS A 550 59.24 2.38 2.63
CA HIS A 550 58.81 0.99 3.00
C HIS A 550 58.33 0.55 4.44
N GLN A 551 57.05 0.11 4.51
CA GLN A 551 56.48 -1.15 5.12
C GLN A 551 56.40 -1.39 6.69
N PRO A 552 55.71 -2.46 7.24
CA PRO A 552 54.74 -2.29 8.37
C PRO A 552 54.68 -3.39 9.51
N VAL A 553 53.50 -3.49 10.18
CA VAL A 553 52.81 -4.61 10.94
C VAL A 553 52.56 -4.60 12.49
N VAL A 554 52.34 -5.76 13.16
CA VAL A 554 51.37 -6.01 14.30
C VAL A 554 52.01 -6.55 15.61
N LYS A 555 51.57 -6.08 16.82
CA LYS A 555 51.33 -6.82 18.13
C LYS A 555 51.64 -6.04 19.45
N ARG A 556 50.69 -6.05 20.42
CA ARG A 556 50.84 -5.69 21.87
C ARG A 556 49.94 -6.60 22.75
N LYS A 557 50.35 -6.98 23.97
CA LYS A 557 49.50 -7.72 24.96
C LYS A 557 49.40 -7.00 26.32
N ARG A 558 48.44 -7.41 27.17
CA ARG A 558 47.90 -6.63 28.31
C ARG A 558 48.26 -7.16 29.71
N GLY A 559 48.30 -6.24 30.68
CA GLY A 559 48.22 -6.46 32.14
C GLY A 559 49.05 -5.39 32.89
N ARG A 560 48.61 -4.79 34.00
CA ARG A 560 47.32 -4.80 34.73
C ARG A 560 47.28 -3.53 35.64
N PRO A 561 46.21 -2.70 35.67
CA PRO A 561 46.03 -1.67 36.72
C PRO A 561 45.63 -2.33 38.06
N PRO A 562 45.69 -1.69 39.26
CA PRO A 562 45.62 -0.24 39.59
C PRO A 562 46.92 0.26 40.29
N LEU A 563 47.06 1.39 41.00
CA LEU A 563 46.16 2.44 41.53
C LEU A 563 46.60 3.85 41.11
N TYR A 564 45.72 4.84 41.34
CA TYR A 564 46.05 6.26 41.43
C TYR A 564 46.23 6.66 42.89
N ASP A 565 47.17 7.54 43.18
CA ASP A 565 47.08 8.50 44.29
C ASP A 565 47.57 9.88 43.81
N ARG A 566 47.24 10.95 44.53
CA ARG A 566 47.20 12.32 43.99
C ARG A 566 47.70 13.33 45.04
N SER A 567 48.74 14.09 44.71
CA SER A 567 49.24 15.17 45.56
C SER A 567 49.56 16.45 44.78
N SER A 568 49.36 17.60 45.45
CA SER A 568 49.68 18.98 45.02
C SER A 568 48.93 19.55 43.80
N ALA A 569 48.47 20.81 43.94
CA ALA A 569 47.82 21.65 42.93
C ALA A 569 48.59 22.97 42.77
N PRO A 570 48.20 23.84 41.82
CA PRO A 570 47.40 25.03 42.21
C PRO A 570 46.14 25.17 41.33
N GLN A 571 44.95 25.46 41.86
CA GLN A 571 44.43 26.73 42.41
C GLN A 571 44.22 27.85 41.37
N VAL A 572 42.99 28.38 41.37
CA VAL A 572 42.38 29.34 40.44
C VAL A 572 41.39 30.20 41.24
N THR A 573 41.18 31.47 40.85
CA THR A 573 40.23 32.38 41.53
C THR A 573 39.51 33.31 40.52
N PRO A 574 38.28 33.78 40.78
CA PRO A 574 37.08 32.93 40.95
C PRO A 574 35.80 33.53 40.32
N ARG A 575 34.70 32.75 40.25
CA ARG A 575 33.32 33.19 40.56
C ARG A 575 32.40 31.98 40.78
N THR A 576 31.39 32.17 41.63
CA THR A 576 30.52 31.18 42.32
C THR A 576 29.03 31.51 42.07
N PRO A 577 28.00 30.74 42.54
CA PRO A 577 27.94 29.56 43.45
C PRO A 577 27.43 28.28 42.70
N THR A 578 26.72 27.24 43.20
CA THR A 578 25.95 26.98 44.45
C THR A 578 25.97 25.46 44.86
N GLU A 579 24.86 24.87 45.33
CA GLU A 579 24.83 23.67 46.19
C GLU A 579 24.09 22.41 45.64
N PRO A 580 24.23 21.22 46.28
CA PRO A 580 23.86 19.91 45.72
C PRO A 580 22.90 19.04 46.57
N THR A 581 22.51 17.86 46.07
CA THR A 581 22.05 16.65 46.83
C THR A 581 21.81 15.45 45.87
N PRO A 582 21.56 14.21 46.34
CA PRO A 582 22.51 13.22 46.89
C PRO A 582 22.81 12.04 45.90
N PRO A 583 23.80 11.16 46.18
CA PRO A 583 24.22 10.10 45.24
C PRO A 583 23.39 8.79 45.29
N PRO A 584 23.33 8.01 44.18
CA PRO A 584 22.59 6.74 44.07
C PRO A 584 23.37 5.49 44.56
N PRO A 585 22.69 4.35 44.81
CA PRO A 585 23.28 3.14 45.39
C PRO A 585 24.07 2.25 44.40
N ALA A 586 24.91 1.36 44.95
CA ALA A 586 25.83 0.49 44.21
C ALA A 586 25.18 -0.81 43.66
N PRO A 587 25.70 -1.39 42.55
CA PRO A 587 25.16 -2.60 41.93
C PRO A 587 25.56 -3.91 42.64
N ALA A 588 24.70 -4.92 42.54
CA ALA A 588 24.84 -6.25 43.12
C ALA A 588 25.71 -7.22 42.25
N PRO A 589 26.26 -8.31 42.82
CA PRO A 589 27.22 -9.17 42.12
C PRO A 589 26.59 -10.11 41.08
N VAL A 590 27.33 -10.34 39.98
CA VAL A 590 26.90 -11.19 38.85
C VAL A 590 27.21 -12.67 39.12
N SER A 591 26.17 -13.51 39.12
CA SER A 591 26.32 -14.97 39.13
C SER A 591 26.75 -15.50 37.75
N ARG A 592 27.53 -16.59 37.72
CA ARG A 592 27.97 -17.22 36.47
C ARG A 592 26.84 -18.06 35.85
N GLN A 593 26.38 -17.68 34.66
CA GLN A 593 25.64 -18.57 33.76
C GLN A 593 26.56 -19.10 32.64
N PRO A 594 26.28 -20.30 32.09
CA PRO A 594 26.98 -20.80 30.90
C PRO A 594 26.68 -19.93 29.66
N PRO A 595 27.53 -19.96 28.61
CA PRO A 595 27.31 -19.14 27.42
C PRO A 595 26.02 -19.53 26.68
N PRO A 596 25.24 -18.56 26.15
CA PRO A 596 24.06 -18.86 25.36
C PRO A 596 24.47 -19.44 24.00
N THR A 597 23.90 -20.59 23.64
CA THR A 597 24.02 -21.16 22.30
C THR A 597 23.40 -20.20 21.27
N VAL A 598 24.19 -19.76 20.29
CA VAL A 598 23.71 -18.84 19.24
C VAL A 598 22.75 -19.58 18.31
N ALA A 599 21.45 -19.43 18.54
CA ALA A 599 20.42 -19.80 17.57
C ALA A 599 20.43 -18.80 16.41
N GLN A 600 20.29 -19.31 15.19
CA GLN A 600 20.17 -18.48 13.99
C GLN A 600 18.86 -17.66 14.01
N PRO A 601 18.83 -16.45 13.41
CA PRO A 601 17.59 -15.69 13.27
C PRO A 601 16.65 -16.35 12.25
N VAL A 602 15.81 -17.26 12.73
CA VAL A 602 14.68 -17.80 11.95
C VAL A 602 13.77 -16.63 11.56
N ALA A 603 13.34 -16.61 10.28
CA ALA A 603 12.54 -15.52 9.73
C ALA A 603 11.31 -15.22 10.61
N ALA A 604 11.31 -14.04 11.23
CA ALA A 604 10.30 -13.63 12.20
C ALA A 604 8.96 -13.39 11.50
N THR A 605 8.13 -14.42 11.45
CA THR A 605 6.73 -14.30 11.05
C THR A 605 6.05 -13.35 12.03
N LEU A 606 5.53 -12.22 11.56
CA LEU A 606 4.88 -11.22 12.42
C LEU A 606 3.58 -11.77 13.01
N VAL A 607 3.69 -12.36 14.20
CA VAL A 607 2.59 -12.85 15.03
C VAL A 607 1.78 -11.66 15.53
N VAL A 608 0.59 -11.46 14.96
CA VAL A 608 -0.36 -10.40 15.34
C VAL A 608 -1.23 -10.83 16.52
N LEU A 609 -1.50 -12.13 16.61
CA LEU A 609 -2.34 -12.75 17.64
C LEU A 609 -1.61 -13.93 18.28
N PRO A 610 -1.76 -14.15 19.60
CA PRO A 610 -1.08 -15.22 20.32
C PRO A 610 -1.45 -16.60 19.75
N GLU A 611 -0.47 -17.51 19.66
CA GLU A 611 -0.69 -18.90 19.26
C GLU A 611 -1.60 -19.62 20.25
N ALA A 612 -2.53 -20.43 19.75
CA ALA A 612 -3.38 -21.26 20.60
C ALA A 612 -2.52 -22.24 21.40
N SER A 613 -2.73 -22.28 22.71
CA SER A 613 -2.01 -23.19 23.60
C SER A 613 -2.99 -24.06 24.38
N MET A 614 -2.91 -25.37 24.17
CA MET A 614 -3.67 -26.37 24.91
C MET A 614 -2.79 -27.01 25.98
N SER A 615 -3.41 -27.29 27.14
CA SER A 615 -2.75 -28.00 28.24
C SER A 615 -2.36 -29.44 27.85
N LYS A 616 -1.61 -30.14 28.72
CA LYS A 616 -1.23 -31.53 28.44
C LYS A 616 -2.45 -32.46 28.35
N ALA A 617 -3.50 -32.24 29.15
CA ALA A 617 -4.72 -33.05 29.12
C ALA A 617 -5.93 -32.13 29.30
N THR A 618 -6.76 -32.00 28.26
CA THR A 618 -7.90 -31.09 28.21
C THR A 618 -9.17 -31.88 27.95
N ARG A 619 -10.24 -31.59 28.70
CA ARG A 619 -11.56 -32.20 28.52
C ARG A 619 -12.54 -31.14 28.02
N ILE A 620 -13.22 -31.42 26.91
CA ILE A 620 -14.20 -30.54 26.28
C ILE A 620 -15.56 -31.25 26.35
N GLN A 621 -16.55 -30.59 26.91
CA GLN A 621 -17.92 -31.10 26.92
C GLN A 621 -18.54 -30.95 25.53
N VAL A 622 -19.11 -32.04 25.01
CA VAL A 622 -19.81 -32.05 23.72
C VAL A 622 -21.24 -31.51 23.94
N PRO A 623 -21.70 -30.50 23.18
CA PRO A 623 -23.08 -30.05 23.23
C PRO A 623 -24.05 -31.12 22.72
N GLY A 624 -25.17 -31.34 23.40
CA GLY A 624 -26.19 -32.32 22.99
C GLY A 624 -27.25 -32.54 24.07
N GLU A 625 -28.31 -33.28 23.74
CA GLU A 625 -29.38 -33.62 24.68
C GLU A 625 -28.88 -34.52 25.84
N ARG A 626 -29.48 -34.36 27.01
CA ARG A 626 -29.21 -35.21 28.18
C ARG A 626 -30.16 -36.41 28.17
N SER A 627 -29.71 -37.53 27.64
CA SER A 627 -30.45 -38.81 27.69
C SER A 627 -30.40 -39.43 29.10
N GLY A 628 -31.17 -38.85 30.03
CA GLY A 628 -31.31 -39.32 31.40
C GLY A 628 -30.17 -38.88 32.33
N ASP A 629 -30.00 -39.63 33.43
CA ASP A 629 -29.12 -39.31 34.57
C ASP A 629 -27.62 -39.59 34.30
N ALA A 630 -27.24 -39.72 33.03
CA ALA A 630 -25.89 -40.06 32.60
C ALA A 630 -24.99 -38.81 32.42
N PRO A 631 -23.68 -38.88 32.71
CA PRO A 631 -22.78 -37.76 32.48
C PRO A 631 -22.64 -37.45 30.99
N PRO A 632 -22.57 -36.15 30.60
CA PRO A 632 -22.54 -35.75 29.20
C PRO A 632 -21.26 -36.21 28.49
N PRO A 633 -21.30 -36.44 27.15
CA PRO A 633 -20.12 -36.81 26.38
C PRO A 633 -18.96 -35.82 26.53
N LEU A 634 -17.77 -36.37 26.76
CA LEU A 634 -16.52 -35.63 26.83
C LEU A 634 -15.60 -36.01 25.68
N LEU A 635 -15.09 -35.01 24.98
CA LEU A 635 -13.93 -35.13 24.10
C LEU A 635 -12.67 -34.87 24.94
N VAL A 636 -11.78 -35.85 25.00
CA VAL A 636 -10.55 -35.82 25.80
C VAL A 636 -9.35 -35.72 24.85
N VAL A 637 -8.57 -34.64 24.99
CA VAL A 637 -7.37 -34.36 24.21
C VAL A 637 -6.15 -34.46 25.13
N GLU A 638 -5.22 -35.33 24.79
CA GLU A 638 -3.98 -35.57 25.54
C GLU A 638 -2.75 -35.37 24.64
N ASN A 639 -2.02 -34.29 24.89
CA ASN A 639 -0.74 -34.03 24.26
C ASN A 639 0.38 -34.85 24.94
N ASP A 640 1.43 -35.21 24.19
CA ASP A 640 2.60 -35.94 24.69
C ASP A 640 2.22 -37.26 25.42
N TYR A 641 1.33 -38.03 24.78
CA TYR A 641 0.83 -39.32 25.26
C TYR A 641 1.94 -40.38 25.20
N ARG A 642 2.04 -41.23 26.22
CA ARG A 642 3.06 -42.29 26.33
C ARG A 642 2.45 -43.57 26.85
N THR A 643 2.60 -44.65 26.11
CA THR A 643 2.30 -46.02 26.56
C THR A 643 3.41 -46.52 27.48
N THR A 644 3.16 -46.46 28.79
CA THR A 644 3.77 -47.26 29.88
C THR A 644 5.22 -47.73 29.76
N SER A 645 6.07 -47.14 30.61
CA SER A 645 7.15 -47.82 31.36
C SER A 645 8.23 -48.61 30.59
N THR A 646 9.08 -47.92 29.83
CA THR A 646 10.51 -48.29 29.69
C THR A 646 11.38 -47.08 29.98
N SER A 647 12.24 -47.21 31.00
CA SER A 647 13.15 -46.15 31.47
C SER A 647 14.56 -46.36 30.91
N THR A 648 14.79 -45.94 29.67
CA THR A 648 16.12 -45.92 29.04
C THR A 648 16.47 -44.53 28.53
N THR A 649 17.69 -44.09 28.84
CA THR A 649 18.18 -42.73 28.54
C THR A 649 18.82 -42.67 27.15
N SER A 650 18.02 -42.35 26.13
CA SER A 650 18.51 -41.91 24.82
C SER A 650 18.20 -40.43 24.60
N SER A 651 19.13 -39.68 24.00
CA SER A 651 18.97 -38.24 23.71
C SER A 651 18.04 -37.95 22.53
N LEU A 652 17.61 -38.99 21.81
CA LEU A 652 16.43 -38.96 20.95
C LEU A 652 15.38 -39.91 21.56
N GLY A 653 14.27 -39.34 22.02
CA GLY A 653 13.10 -40.10 22.45
C GLY A 653 12.17 -40.43 21.26
N PRO A 654 11.18 -41.33 21.45
CA PRO A 654 10.17 -41.58 20.43
C PRO A 654 9.35 -40.30 20.13
N PRO A 655 8.79 -40.16 18.91
CA PRO A 655 7.97 -39.02 18.55
C PRO A 655 6.78 -38.85 19.50
N SER A 656 6.47 -37.61 19.87
CA SER A 656 5.30 -37.30 20.68
C SER A 656 4.02 -37.63 19.92
N LEU A 657 3.29 -38.65 20.36
CA LEU A 657 1.94 -38.91 19.89
C LEU A 657 0.95 -38.11 20.72
N HIS A 658 -0.12 -37.64 20.08
CA HIS A 658 -1.15 -36.82 20.69
C HIS A 658 -2.49 -37.57 20.55
N ARG A 659 -3.05 -38.00 21.67
CA ARG A 659 -4.24 -38.86 21.72
C ARG A 659 -5.51 -38.02 21.80
N VAL A 660 -6.52 -38.38 21.02
CA VAL A 660 -7.86 -37.81 21.13
C VAL A 660 -8.86 -38.94 21.25
N SER A 661 -9.76 -38.87 22.23
CA SER A 661 -10.76 -39.89 22.48
C SER A 661 -12.08 -39.28 22.91
N ARG A 662 -13.19 -39.96 22.61
CA ARG A 662 -14.50 -39.62 23.17
C ARG A 662 -14.86 -40.61 24.27
N THR A 663 -15.20 -40.09 25.44
CA THR A 663 -15.67 -40.88 26.59
C THR A 663 -17.11 -40.49 26.93
N GLN A 664 -18.02 -41.46 26.87
CA GLN A 664 -19.40 -41.36 27.33
C GLN A 664 -19.86 -42.74 27.82
N VAL A 665 -20.62 -42.76 28.91
CA VAL A 665 -21.15 -44.00 29.49
C VAL A 665 -22.22 -44.60 28.57
N ASN A 666 -22.20 -45.93 28.39
CA ASN A 666 -23.15 -46.71 27.58
C ASN A 666 -23.21 -46.36 26.07
N THR A 667 -22.18 -45.73 25.50
CA THR A 667 -22.07 -45.51 24.03
C THR A 667 -20.66 -45.84 23.52
N ALA A 668 -20.52 -46.11 22.23
CA ALA A 668 -19.23 -46.43 21.61
C ALA A 668 -18.19 -45.31 21.83
N SER A 669 -17.11 -45.65 22.55
CA SER A 669 -15.95 -44.78 22.76
C SER A 669 -14.87 -45.05 21.72
N TRP A 670 -14.51 -44.05 20.93
CA TRP A 670 -13.41 -44.12 19.96
C TRP A 670 -12.13 -43.47 20.49
N THR A 671 -11.00 -43.79 19.87
CA THR A 671 -9.70 -43.15 20.12
C THR A 671 -8.90 -43.06 18.82
N THR A 672 -8.34 -41.89 18.55
CA THR A 672 -7.45 -41.62 17.41
C THR A 672 -6.17 -40.94 17.87
N PHE A 673 -5.16 -40.89 17.01
CA PHE A 673 -3.84 -40.37 17.31
C PHE A 673 -3.35 -39.43 16.22
N LEU A 674 -2.81 -38.28 16.62
CA LEU A 674 -2.15 -37.32 15.74
C LEU A 674 -0.64 -37.28 16.02
N THR A 675 0.15 -37.05 14.97
CA THR A 675 1.62 -36.96 14.99
C THR A 675 2.14 -35.55 15.31
N SER A 676 1.24 -34.58 15.38
CA SER A 676 1.52 -33.15 15.60
C SER A 676 0.76 -32.66 16.83
N ARG A 677 1.38 -31.75 17.60
CA ARG A 677 0.83 -31.27 18.88
C ARG A 677 -0.43 -30.45 18.67
N ILE A 678 -1.50 -30.80 19.39
CA ILE A 678 -2.80 -30.14 19.29
C ILE A 678 -2.74 -28.82 20.07
N THR A 679 -3.01 -27.72 19.37
CA THR A 679 -2.95 -26.33 19.85
C THR A 679 -4.32 -25.78 20.25
N ALA A 680 -5.39 -26.19 19.56
CA ALA A 680 -6.78 -25.92 19.93
C ALA A 680 -7.69 -27.11 19.55
N ALA A 681 -8.82 -27.24 20.24
CA ALA A 681 -9.87 -28.19 19.93
C ALA A 681 -11.25 -27.59 20.26
N ALA A 682 -12.28 -27.96 19.49
CA ALA A 682 -13.67 -27.56 19.70
C ALA A 682 -14.62 -28.68 19.24
N ALA A 683 -15.83 -28.76 19.81
CA ALA A 683 -16.82 -29.79 19.50
C ALA A 683 -18.24 -29.22 19.38
N SER A 684 -19.01 -29.73 18.43
CA SER A 684 -20.47 -29.60 18.35
C SER A 684 -21.13 -30.97 18.53
N SER A 685 -22.47 -31.03 18.47
CA SER A 685 -23.24 -32.27 18.61
C SER A 685 -22.95 -33.33 17.55
N THR A 686 -22.35 -32.95 16.42
CA THR A 686 -22.06 -33.85 15.28
C THR A 686 -20.59 -33.89 14.86
N THR A 687 -19.78 -32.88 15.22
CA THR A 687 -18.40 -32.77 14.72
C THR A 687 -17.41 -32.30 15.78
N ALA A 688 -16.15 -32.67 15.62
CA ALA A 688 -15.02 -32.09 16.33
C ALA A 688 -14.04 -31.43 15.34
N ALA A 689 -13.39 -30.35 15.76
CA ALA A 689 -12.29 -29.74 15.04
C ALA A 689 -11.07 -29.64 15.96
N LEU A 690 -9.88 -29.91 15.41
CA LEU A 690 -8.59 -29.88 16.10
C LEU A 690 -7.59 -29.10 15.23
N THR A 691 -6.83 -28.19 15.80
CA THR A 691 -5.70 -27.54 15.10
C THR A 691 -4.38 -27.97 15.72
N CYS A 692 -3.33 -28.06 14.91
CA CYS A 692 -2.03 -28.58 15.32
C CYS A 692 -0.86 -27.62 15.02
N GLN A 693 0.29 -27.87 15.63
CA GLN A 693 1.47 -26.97 15.63
C GLN A 693 2.17 -26.86 14.26
N ASP A 694 2.02 -27.88 13.41
CA ASP A 694 2.39 -27.95 11.99
C ASP A 694 1.42 -27.17 11.06
N LYS A 695 0.44 -26.46 11.65
CA LYS A 695 -0.65 -25.73 10.97
C LYS A 695 -1.69 -26.65 10.29
N SER A 696 -1.73 -27.94 10.60
CA SER A 696 -2.84 -28.80 10.15
C SER A 696 -4.12 -28.53 10.95
N LEU A 697 -5.27 -28.65 10.28
CA LEU A 697 -6.62 -28.61 10.84
C LEU A 697 -7.32 -29.93 10.51
N HIS A 698 -7.70 -30.67 11.55
CA HIS A 698 -8.41 -31.95 11.44
C HIS A 698 -9.87 -31.73 11.80
N VAL A 699 -10.78 -32.33 11.02
CA VAL A 699 -12.23 -32.30 11.26
C VAL A 699 -12.72 -33.74 11.32
N LEU A 700 -13.37 -34.10 12.43
CA LEU A 700 -13.77 -35.46 12.76
C LEU A 700 -15.27 -35.53 13.05
N ASP A 701 -15.84 -36.70 12.83
CA ASP A 701 -17.17 -37.04 13.33
C ASP A 701 -17.08 -37.31 14.84
N ILE A 702 -17.92 -36.65 15.65
CA ILE A 702 -17.91 -36.87 17.11
C ILE A 702 -18.50 -38.24 17.49
N ILE A 703 -19.32 -38.83 16.61
CA ILE A 703 -19.98 -40.13 16.79
C ILE A 703 -19.00 -41.26 16.51
N THR A 704 -18.39 -41.31 15.32
CA THR A 704 -17.52 -42.43 14.89
C THR A 704 -16.04 -42.23 15.22
N GLY A 705 -15.57 -40.97 15.30
CA GLY A 705 -14.15 -40.63 15.42
C GLY A 705 -13.39 -40.63 14.09
N GLU A 706 -14.08 -40.82 12.97
CA GLU A 706 -13.48 -40.81 11.63
C GLU A 706 -13.21 -39.39 11.13
N MET A 707 -12.20 -39.25 10.27
CA MET A 707 -11.85 -37.98 9.61
C MET A 707 -12.87 -37.65 8.52
N LEU A 708 -13.66 -36.59 8.72
CA LEU A 708 -14.69 -36.13 7.76
C LEU A 708 -14.10 -35.49 6.51
N LEU A 709 -12.84 -35.01 6.60
CA LEU A 709 -12.07 -34.38 5.54
C LEU A 709 -10.58 -34.76 5.68
N PRO A 710 -9.80 -34.79 4.59
CA PRO A 710 -8.34 -34.76 4.68
C PRO A 710 -7.85 -33.54 5.49
N PRO A 711 -6.69 -33.61 6.19
CA PRO A 711 -6.19 -32.50 6.99
C PRO A 711 -6.03 -31.21 6.18
N LEU A 712 -6.69 -30.14 6.63
CA LEU A 712 -6.69 -28.85 5.95
C LEU A 712 -5.46 -28.05 6.39
N GLN A 713 -4.67 -27.57 5.43
CA GLN A 713 -3.47 -26.77 5.73
C GLN A 713 -3.83 -25.30 6.00
N LEU A 714 -3.51 -24.78 7.19
CA LEU A 714 -3.68 -23.38 7.54
C LEU A 714 -2.46 -22.52 7.11
N PRO A 715 -2.66 -21.24 6.75
CA PRO A 715 -1.57 -20.36 6.29
C PRO A 715 -0.54 -20.06 7.39
N SER A 716 -1.01 -19.77 8.59
CA SER A 716 -0.21 -19.76 9.82
C SER A 716 -0.89 -20.60 10.90
N ARG A 717 -0.31 -20.69 12.10
CA ARG A 717 -0.88 -21.51 13.19
C ARG A 717 -2.20 -20.91 13.66
N ALA A 718 -3.06 -21.74 14.24
CA ALA A 718 -4.28 -21.25 14.87
C ALA A 718 -3.95 -20.39 16.10
N SER A 719 -4.64 -19.27 16.22
CA SER A 719 -4.74 -18.45 17.43
C SER A 719 -6.01 -18.80 18.20
N GLN A 720 -7.13 -18.96 17.50
CA GLN A 720 -8.41 -19.39 18.06
C GLN A 720 -9.19 -20.28 17.10
N LEU A 721 -10.07 -21.09 17.67
CA LEU A 721 -10.88 -22.10 17.00
C LEU A 721 -12.29 -22.06 17.59
N PHE A 722 -13.31 -21.93 16.75
CA PHE A 722 -14.71 -21.92 17.15
C PHE A 722 -15.51 -22.88 16.26
N LEU A 723 -16.35 -23.71 16.87
CA LEU A 723 -17.22 -24.65 16.17
C LEU A 723 -18.60 -24.58 16.79
N HIS A 724 -19.62 -24.32 15.98
CA HIS A 724 -21.00 -24.20 16.44
C HIS A 724 -21.96 -24.73 15.37
N GLY A 725 -22.79 -25.71 15.73
CA GLY A 725 -23.55 -26.51 14.77
C GLY A 725 -22.62 -27.11 13.71
N GLY A 726 -22.89 -26.80 12.44
CA GLY A 726 -22.02 -27.12 11.30
C GLY A 726 -21.12 -25.97 10.82
N SER A 727 -21.02 -24.85 11.53
CA SER A 727 -20.14 -23.73 11.18
C SER A 727 -18.82 -23.79 11.95
N LEU A 728 -17.70 -23.86 11.23
CA LEU A 728 -16.34 -23.88 11.76
C LEU A 728 -15.64 -22.55 11.43
N ALA A 729 -15.08 -21.88 12.42
CA ALA A 729 -14.27 -20.68 12.25
C ALA A 729 -12.88 -20.86 12.87
N VAL A 730 -11.83 -20.57 12.10
CA VAL A 730 -10.44 -20.52 12.57
C VAL A 730 -9.91 -19.11 12.38
N LEU A 731 -9.27 -18.59 13.43
CA LEU A 731 -8.51 -17.36 13.41
C LEU A 731 -7.04 -17.71 13.60
N THR A 732 -6.19 -17.32 12.66
CA THR A 732 -4.75 -17.67 12.64
C THR A 732 -3.86 -16.56 13.20
N THR A 733 -2.61 -16.88 13.55
CA THR A 733 -1.63 -15.96 14.19
C THR A 733 -1.26 -14.72 13.36
N ASP A 734 -1.47 -14.75 12.05
CA ASP A 734 -1.34 -13.63 11.11
C ASP A 734 -2.59 -12.70 11.06
N ALA A 735 -3.59 -12.99 11.90
CA ALA A 735 -4.91 -12.35 11.94
C ALA A 735 -5.77 -12.57 10.68
N THR A 736 -5.71 -13.76 10.09
CA THR A 736 -6.64 -14.21 9.05
C THR A 736 -7.78 -15.01 9.67
N LEU A 737 -9.03 -14.58 9.44
CA LEU A 737 -10.25 -15.28 9.84
C LEU A 737 -10.79 -16.08 8.66
N THR A 738 -10.91 -17.39 8.81
CA THR A 738 -11.54 -18.27 7.82
C THR A 738 -12.73 -18.98 8.44
N ILE A 739 -13.85 -19.02 7.72
CA ILE A 739 -15.10 -19.66 8.15
C ILE A 739 -15.53 -20.67 7.08
N TRP A 740 -15.87 -21.88 7.49
CA TRP A 740 -16.40 -22.96 6.66
C TRP A 740 -17.76 -23.39 7.17
N ASP A 741 -18.69 -23.59 6.24
CA ASP A 741 -19.90 -24.37 6.43
C ASP A 741 -19.54 -25.84 6.15
N LEU A 742 -19.50 -26.67 7.19
CA LEU A 742 -19.15 -28.08 7.10
C LEU A 742 -20.29 -28.91 6.48
N THR A 743 -21.54 -28.50 6.59
CA THR A 743 -22.68 -29.24 6.01
C THR A 743 -22.72 -29.04 4.49
N LYS A 744 -22.49 -27.81 4.02
CA LYS A 744 -22.35 -27.48 2.59
C LYS A 744 -20.92 -27.70 2.06
N ARG A 745 -19.99 -28.16 2.90
CA ARG A 745 -18.53 -28.32 2.65
C ARG A 745 -17.90 -27.10 1.95
N LYS A 746 -18.35 -25.90 2.28
CA LYS A 746 -18.04 -24.65 1.54
C LYS A 746 -17.42 -23.61 2.46
N ARG A 747 -16.32 -22.98 2.00
CA ARG A 747 -15.73 -21.81 2.66
C ARG A 747 -16.67 -20.60 2.50
N VAL A 748 -17.14 -20.06 3.62
CA VAL A 748 -18.09 -18.93 3.70
C VAL A 748 -17.35 -17.59 3.75
N LEU A 749 -16.22 -17.52 4.47
CA LEU A 749 -15.40 -16.32 4.63
C LEU A 749 -13.92 -16.68 4.67
N ALA A 750 -13.06 -15.80 4.16
CA ALA A 750 -11.60 -15.88 4.30
C ALA A 750 -10.99 -14.48 4.14
N GLU A 751 -10.72 -13.79 5.26
CA GLU A 751 -10.32 -12.38 5.27
C GLU A 751 -9.27 -12.07 6.34
N SER A 752 -8.38 -11.11 6.06
CA SER A 752 -7.49 -10.59 7.09
C SER A 752 -8.21 -9.55 7.95
N ILE A 753 -8.40 -9.89 9.22
CA ILE A 753 -8.92 -9.00 10.26
C ILE A 753 -7.79 -8.23 10.99
N ARG A 754 -6.55 -8.24 10.44
CA ARG A 754 -5.42 -7.46 10.97
C ARG A 754 -5.81 -5.99 11.21
N HIS A 755 -6.53 -5.39 10.28
CA HIS A 755 -7.03 -4.01 10.38
C HIS A 755 -7.99 -3.74 11.57
N LEU A 756 -8.50 -4.79 12.24
CA LEU A 756 -9.30 -4.69 13.46
C LEU A 756 -8.50 -4.96 14.74
N VAL A 757 -7.32 -5.57 14.66
CA VAL A 757 -6.52 -6.01 15.82
C VAL A 757 -5.25 -5.17 16.00
N GLU A 758 -4.61 -4.81 14.89
CA GLU A 758 -3.36 -4.07 14.84
C GLU A 758 -3.50 -2.68 15.48
N GLY A 759 -2.64 -2.39 16.45
CA GLY A 759 -2.70 -1.16 17.25
C GLY A 759 -3.64 -1.18 18.45
N ARG A 760 -4.44 -2.25 18.67
CA ARG A 760 -5.25 -2.43 19.88
C ARG A 760 -4.51 -3.29 20.91
N SER A 761 -4.57 -2.91 22.18
CA SER A 761 -3.82 -3.54 23.28
C SER A 761 -4.40 -4.88 23.77
N GLY A 762 -5.08 -5.64 22.90
CA GLY A 762 -5.75 -6.87 23.26
C GLY A 762 -6.21 -7.66 22.04
N GLY A 763 -5.94 -8.98 22.04
CA GLY A 763 -6.34 -9.88 20.97
C GLY A 763 -7.85 -10.09 20.88
N VAL A 764 -8.28 -10.79 19.82
CA VAL A 764 -9.64 -11.31 19.71
C VAL A 764 -9.92 -12.26 20.89
N LYS A 765 -11.14 -12.21 21.43
CA LYS A 765 -11.57 -13.00 22.59
C LYS A 765 -12.59 -14.08 22.21
N CYS A 766 -13.55 -13.75 21.35
CA CYS A 766 -14.47 -14.71 20.78
C CYS A 766 -14.97 -14.29 19.40
N VAL A 767 -15.39 -15.28 18.61
CA VAL A 767 -16.10 -15.09 17.33
C VAL A 767 -17.43 -15.82 17.43
N LYS A 768 -18.56 -15.11 17.54
CA LYS A 768 -19.88 -15.74 17.41
C LYS A 768 -20.30 -15.69 15.95
N VAL A 769 -20.45 -16.84 15.31
CA VAL A 769 -21.21 -16.98 14.07
C VAL A 769 -22.68 -17.01 14.47
N GLY A 770 -23.50 -16.08 13.96
CA GLY A 770 -24.91 -15.96 14.34
C GLY A 770 -25.75 -17.13 13.85
N LEU A 771 -26.21 -17.97 14.79
CA LEU A 771 -27.25 -18.97 14.63
C LEU A 771 -28.05 -19.01 15.94
N ASP A 772 -29.14 -18.23 16.03
CA ASP A 772 -30.11 -18.28 17.12
C ASP A 772 -31.52 -17.98 16.56
N VAL A 773 -32.15 -18.99 15.97
CA VAL A 773 -33.62 -19.09 15.89
C VAL A 773 -33.93 -20.54 16.24
N GLU A 774 -34.45 -20.75 17.45
CA GLU A 774 -34.90 -22.08 17.87
C GLU A 774 -36.20 -22.45 17.15
N GLU A 775 -36.42 -23.74 16.93
CA GLU A 775 -37.62 -24.26 16.28
C GLU A 775 -38.83 -24.19 17.25
N GLY A 776 -39.38 -22.99 17.39
CA GLY A 776 -40.62 -22.72 18.12
C GLY A 776 -41.83 -23.38 17.47
N ASN A 777 -42.07 -24.63 17.82
CA ASN A 777 -43.16 -25.47 17.32
C ASN A 777 -44.54 -24.82 17.44
N ASN A 778 -45.23 -24.61 16.31
CA ASN A 778 -46.69 -24.63 16.22
C ASN A 778 -47.18 -24.62 14.76
N ASP A 779 -48.25 -25.36 14.47
CA ASP A 779 -48.94 -25.34 13.19
C ASP A 779 -49.68 -24.02 12.94
N ASN A 780 -49.45 -23.41 11.77
CA ASN A 780 -50.54 -22.85 10.96
C ASN A 780 -50.11 -22.59 9.50
N LYS A 781 -51.07 -22.71 8.58
CA LYS A 781 -50.91 -22.40 7.16
C LYS A 781 -51.59 -21.08 6.80
N ASN A 782 -51.15 -20.48 5.69
CA ASN A 782 -51.75 -19.37 4.92
C ASN A 782 -51.30 -17.95 5.32
N GLY A 783 -51.07 -17.10 4.31
CA GLY A 783 -50.85 -15.64 4.42
C GLY A 783 -49.54 -15.16 3.79
N ASP A 784 -49.62 -14.34 2.75
CA ASP A 784 -48.48 -13.80 2.00
C ASP A 784 -47.53 -12.92 2.84
N GLY A 785 -46.21 -13.04 2.66
CA GLY A 785 -45.26 -12.31 3.52
C GLY A 785 -43.75 -12.42 3.26
N CYS A 786 -43.28 -12.43 2.00
CA CYS A 786 -41.89 -12.14 1.59
C CYS A 786 -40.75 -12.66 2.52
N SER A 787 -40.66 -13.99 2.72
CA SER A 787 -39.70 -14.61 3.64
C SER A 787 -38.38 -15.02 2.97
N ASN A 788 -37.50 -14.06 2.65
CA ASN A 788 -36.11 -14.36 2.25
C ASN A 788 -35.30 -14.86 3.47
N SER A 789 -35.34 -16.16 3.75
CA SER A 789 -34.64 -16.83 4.85
C SER A 789 -33.13 -17.00 4.61
N GLU A 790 -32.46 -16.04 3.96
CA GLU A 790 -31.00 -16.01 3.78
C GLU A 790 -30.24 -15.56 5.06
N ASN A 791 -30.69 -15.95 6.26
CA ASN A 791 -29.96 -15.74 7.51
C ASN A 791 -28.77 -16.72 7.64
N ASN A 792 -27.90 -16.76 6.62
CA ASN A 792 -26.69 -17.55 6.61
C ASN A 792 -25.64 -16.86 7.52
N GLY A 793 -25.13 -17.59 8.52
CA GLY A 793 -24.59 -17.01 9.75
C GLY A 793 -23.57 -15.87 9.60
N THR A 794 -23.93 -14.69 10.10
CA THR A 794 -23.06 -13.50 10.08
C THR A 794 -22.09 -13.55 11.27
N PRO A 795 -20.76 -13.37 11.07
CA PRO A 795 -19.80 -13.41 12.17
C PRO A 795 -19.72 -12.07 12.91
N VAL A 796 -19.72 -12.18 14.24
CA VAL A 796 -19.46 -11.10 15.20
C VAL A 796 -18.14 -11.38 15.91
N LEU A 797 -17.19 -10.44 15.82
CA LEU A 797 -15.92 -10.45 16.54
C LEU A 797 -16.04 -9.67 17.84
N LEU A 798 -15.51 -10.22 18.93
CA LEU A 798 -15.32 -9.50 20.19
C LEU A 798 -13.82 -9.38 20.50
N LEU A 799 -13.34 -8.15 20.67
CA LEU A 799 -11.98 -7.88 21.11
C LEU A 799 -11.90 -7.81 22.63
N SER A 800 -10.76 -8.19 23.19
CA SER A 800 -10.50 -8.05 24.63
C SER A 800 -10.40 -6.58 25.10
N SER A 801 -10.33 -5.61 24.17
CA SER A 801 -10.49 -4.17 24.44
C SER A 801 -11.92 -3.76 24.84
N GLY A 802 -12.92 -4.62 24.66
CA GLY A 802 -14.33 -4.30 24.90
C GLY A 802 -15.07 -3.73 23.69
N GLU A 803 -14.52 -3.94 22.48
CA GLU A 803 -15.10 -3.56 21.20
C GLU A 803 -15.71 -4.76 20.46
N ALA A 804 -16.85 -4.56 19.80
CA ALA A 804 -17.59 -5.58 19.05
C ALA A 804 -17.79 -5.16 17.58
N PHE A 805 -17.49 -6.06 16.64
CA PHE A 805 -17.60 -5.84 15.19
C PHE A 805 -18.47 -6.90 14.52
N VAL A 806 -19.19 -6.55 13.46
CA VAL A 806 -19.97 -7.49 12.63
C VAL A 806 -19.56 -7.36 11.16
N ARG A 807 -19.40 -8.48 10.43
CA ARG A 807 -19.09 -8.45 8.99
C ARG A 807 -20.37 -8.23 8.20
N CYS A 808 -20.57 -7.03 7.66
CA CYS A 808 -21.69 -6.79 6.75
C CYS A 808 -21.36 -7.37 5.38
N LYS A 809 -21.96 -8.52 5.01
CA LYS A 809 -21.69 -9.26 3.77
C LYS A 809 -21.65 -8.31 2.55
N ASP A 810 -22.77 -7.65 2.32
CA ASP A 810 -23.03 -6.73 1.19
C ASP A 810 -22.16 -5.45 1.31
N LEU A 811 -21.94 -5.01 2.56
CA LEU A 811 -20.90 -4.09 3.04
C LEU A 811 -19.55 -4.12 2.33
N GLY A 812 -19.07 -5.34 2.02
CA GLY A 812 -17.64 -5.63 1.86
C GLY A 812 -16.79 -5.41 3.13
N ALA A 813 -17.41 -5.02 4.26
CA ALA A 813 -16.73 -4.36 5.37
C ALA A 813 -17.19 -4.84 6.76
N TRP A 814 -16.35 -4.57 7.77
CA TRP A 814 -16.65 -4.78 9.18
C TRP A 814 -17.21 -3.51 9.82
N LEU A 815 -18.37 -3.63 10.49
CA LEU A 815 -19.07 -2.53 11.16
C LEU A 815 -18.86 -2.62 12.69
N LEU A 816 -18.49 -1.50 13.33
CA LEU A 816 -18.41 -1.40 14.78
C LEU A 816 -19.83 -1.36 15.39
N LEU A 817 -20.24 -2.44 16.05
CA LEU A 817 -21.48 -2.50 16.82
C LEU A 817 -21.39 -1.66 18.10
N GLY A 818 -20.24 -1.69 18.77
CA GLY A 818 -20.05 -0.96 20.01
C GLY A 818 -18.60 -0.95 20.48
N ASP A 819 -18.19 0.20 21.00
CA ASP A 819 -17.04 0.38 21.88
C ASP A 819 -17.59 0.74 23.28
N THR A 820 -17.09 0.07 24.32
CA THR A 820 -17.43 0.35 25.72
C THR A 820 -16.33 1.08 26.49
N ALA A 821 -15.07 1.04 26.03
CA ALA A 821 -13.91 1.55 26.75
C ALA A 821 -13.68 3.05 26.53
N SER A 822 -13.96 3.59 25.34
CA SER A 822 -13.85 5.05 25.10
C SER A 822 -15.17 5.76 25.42
N VAL A 823 -16.30 5.18 24.98
CA VAL A 823 -17.63 5.79 25.11
C VAL A 823 -18.04 6.04 26.58
N ARG A 824 -17.75 5.11 27.50
CA ARG A 824 -18.07 5.26 28.93
C ARG A 824 -17.37 6.44 29.63
N ARG A 825 -16.34 7.02 29.01
CA ARG A 825 -15.64 8.22 29.53
C ARG A 825 -16.25 9.55 29.05
N ALA A 826 -17.14 9.52 28.05
CA ALA A 826 -17.67 10.73 27.41
C ALA A 826 -19.22 10.81 27.32
N VAL A 827 -19.92 9.71 27.56
CA VAL A 827 -21.40 9.60 27.53
C VAL A 827 -21.99 9.57 28.95
N GLN A 828 -23.24 10.01 29.11
CA GLN A 828 -23.97 9.94 30.38
C GLN A 828 -24.00 8.48 30.92
N PRO A 829 -23.42 8.18 32.10
CA PRO A 829 -23.18 6.79 32.54
C PRO A 829 -24.44 5.92 32.58
N GLU A 830 -25.57 6.48 33.02
CA GLU A 830 -26.85 5.78 33.19
C GLU A 830 -27.44 5.21 31.88
N TYR A 831 -27.01 5.69 30.71
CA TYR A 831 -27.38 5.16 29.39
C TYR A 831 -26.33 4.20 28.81
N THR A 832 -25.11 4.16 29.37
CA THR A 832 -24.05 3.19 29.00
C THR A 832 -24.06 1.90 29.82
N LEU A 833 -24.72 1.94 30.98
CA LEU A 833 -24.90 0.80 31.86
C LEU A 833 -26.22 0.11 31.54
N LEU A 834 -26.13 -1.16 31.14
CA LEU A 834 -27.26 -2.07 31.18
C LEU A 834 -27.57 -2.38 32.65
N PRO A 835 -28.84 -2.51 33.06
CA PRO A 835 -29.17 -3.15 34.32
C PRO A 835 -28.55 -4.55 34.36
N PRO A 836 -28.17 -5.07 35.54
CA PRO A 836 -27.85 -6.49 35.65
C PRO A 836 -29.10 -7.29 35.25
N CYS A 837 -28.93 -8.22 34.31
CA CYS A 837 -29.79 -9.39 34.28
C CYS A 837 -29.60 -10.17 35.60
N HIS A 838 -30.57 -11.03 35.94
CA HIS A 838 -30.69 -11.72 37.23
C HIS A 838 -31.17 -10.81 38.38
N ALA A 839 -32.48 -10.57 38.42
CA ALA A 839 -33.19 -10.74 39.69
C ALA A 839 -33.39 -12.26 39.90
N PRO A 840 -33.20 -12.81 41.10
CA PRO A 840 -33.34 -14.26 41.33
C PRO A 840 -34.83 -14.65 41.29
N GLY A 841 -35.26 -15.37 40.26
CA GLY A 841 -36.60 -16.00 40.24
C GLY A 841 -37.33 -16.07 38.89
N GLN A 842 -36.90 -15.35 37.84
CA GLN A 842 -37.53 -15.42 36.52
C GLN A 842 -36.56 -15.90 35.44
N VAL A 843 -36.74 -17.16 35.02
CA VAL A 843 -36.11 -17.72 33.81
C VAL A 843 -37.00 -17.39 32.63
N GLN A 844 -36.58 -16.42 31.81
CA GLN A 844 -37.13 -16.21 30.48
C GLN A 844 -36.00 -15.77 29.56
N GLU A 845 -35.54 -16.67 28.70
CA GLU A 845 -34.37 -16.47 27.83
C GLU A 845 -34.70 -15.59 26.62
N VAL A 846 -34.98 -14.31 26.89
CA VAL A 846 -35.15 -13.30 25.85
C VAL A 846 -33.78 -13.00 25.23
N SER A 847 -33.47 -13.66 24.11
CA SER A 847 -32.23 -13.45 23.35
C SER A 847 -32.06 -11.97 22.99
N ARG A 848 -31.11 -11.31 23.66
CA ARG A 848 -30.70 -9.92 23.40
C ARG A 848 -29.22 -9.91 22.99
N PRO A 849 -28.91 -10.17 21.72
CA PRO A 849 -27.53 -10.32 21.27
C PRO A 849 -26.67 -9.08 21.58
N LEU A 850 -27.17 -7.86 21.40
CA LEU A 850 -26.38 -6.66 21.75
C LEU A 850 -26.21 -6.50 23.27
N ALA A 851 -27.26 -6.76 24.06
CA ALA A 851 -27.14 -6.70 25.52
C ALA A 851 -26.13 -7.73 26.06
N SER A 852 -26.13 -8.95 25.53
CA SER A 852 -25.17 -10.01 25.89
C SER A 852 -23.74 -9.62 25.51
N LEU A 853 -23.51 -9.17 24.27
CA LEU A 853 -22.19 -8.71 23.81
C LEU A 853 -21.66 -7.54 24.66
N LEU A 854 -22.51 -6.55 24.98
CA LEU A 854 -22.14 -5.41 25.81
C LEU A 854 -21.97 -5.75 27.30
N HIS A 855 -22.60 -6.82 27.79
CA HIS A 855 -22.36 -7.31 29.15
C HIS A 855 -21.04 -8.10 29.23
N GLN A 856 -20.72 -8.90 28.20
CA GLN A 856 -19.44 -9.60 28.07
C GLN A 856 -18.22 -8.66 27.98
N THR A 857 -18.42 -7.38 27.63
CA THR A 857 -17.38 -6.34 27.67
C THR A 857 -17.43 -5.51 28.95
N ALA A 858 -18.61 -5.28 29.54
CA ALA A 858 -18.78 -4.56 30.79
C ALA A 858 -17.97 -5.16 31.97
N ALA A 859 -17.83 -6.49 32.02
CA ALA A 859 -17.11 -7.21 33.07
C ALA A 859 -15.58 -6.93 33.11
N TYR A 860 -15.01 -6.30 32.09
CA TYR A 860 -13.56 -6.11 31.95
C TYR A 860 -13.06 -4.74 32.43
N SER A 861 -13.94 -3.89 32.98
CA SER A 861 -13.56 -2.60 33.59
C SER A 861 -13.11 -2.77 35.05
N GLY A 862 -12.08 -3.59 35.26
CA GLY A 862 -11.45 -3.79 36.56
C GLY A 862 -10.64 -2.57 37.01
N SER A 863 -11.17 -1.85 38.01
CA SER A 863 -10.47 -0.85 38.86
C SER A 863 -9.40 0.05 38.19
N SER A 864 -9.78 1.28 37.84
CA SER A 864 -8.85 2.42 37.86
C SER A 864 -9.59 3.75 38.05
N ARG A 865 -9.10 4.59 38.98
CA ARG A 865 -9.59 5.97 39.20
C ARG A 865 -9.05 6.91 38.12
N VAL A 866 -9.43 6.70 36.86
CA VAL A 866 -9.06 7.58 35.75
C VAL A 866 -9.85 8.89 35.87
N THR A 867 -9.15 10.02 35.84
CA THR A 867 -9.75 11.36 35.86
C THR A 867 -10.72 11.55 34.70
N ARG A 868 -11.96 11.96 34.99
CA ARG A 868 -12.91 12.32 33.94
C ARG A 868 -12.38 13.53 33.16
N PRO A 869 -12.38 13.51 31.81
CA PRO A 869 -12.07 14.69 31.03
C PRO A 869 -13.13 15.78 31.28
N VAL A 870 -12.71 17.04 31.30
CA VAL A 870 -13.62 18.19 31.43
C VAL A 870 -14.28 18.44 30.07
N ILE A 871 -15.35 17.72 29.81
CA ILE A 871 -16.20 17.85 28.62
C ILE A 871 -17.37 18.78 28.98
N SER A 872 -17.73 19.71 28.09
CA SER A 872 -18.89 20.59 28.30
C SER A 872 -20.19 19.78 28.29
N GLU A 873 -21.20 20.24 29.03
CA GLU A 873 -22.47 19.53 29.17
C GLU A 873 -23.17 19.30 27.81
N ASP A 874 -23.09 20.25 26.89
CA ASP A 874 -23.70 20.12 25.56
C ASP A 874 -22.94 19.16 24.65
N ALA A 875 -21.61 19.05 24.79
CA ALA A 875 -20.85 17.98 24.14
C ALA A 875 -21.20 16.60 24.75
N ARG A 876 -21.33 16.51 26.09
CA ARG A 876 -21.76 15.29 26.80
C ARG A 876 -23.17 14.84 26.39
N ARG A 877 -24.09 15.79 26.18
CA ARG A 877 -25.43 15.57 25.60
C ARG A 877 -25.36 15.04 24.17
N SER A 878 -24.68 15.76 23.27
CA SER A 878 -24.54 15.40 21.86
C SER A 878 -23.95 14.00 21.68
N LEU A 879 -22.86 13.68 22.39
CA LEU A 879 -22.21 12.37 22.35
C LEU A 879 -23.13 11.24 22.87
N THR A 880 -24.01 11.55 23.83
CA THR A 880 -25.01 10.59 24.35
C THR A 880 -26.10 10.30 23.32
N GLU A 881 -26.59 11.32 22.61
CA GLU A 881 -27.56 11.14 21.53
C GLU A 881 -26.95 10.33 20.36
N VAL A 882 -25.72 10.66 19.95
CA VAL A 882 -24.97 9.94 18.91
C VAL A 882 -24.76 8.47 19.30
N PHE A 883 -24.41 8.19 20.56
CA PHE A 883 -24.28 6.81 21.05
C PHE A 883 -25.60 6.03 20.96
N ILE A 884 -26.71 6.58 21.45
CA ILE A 884 -28.01 5.88 21.42
C ILE A 884 -28.50 5.69 19.97
N ASN A 885 -28.30 6.68 19.09
CA ASN A 885 -28.60 6.55 17.65
C ASN A 885 -27.74 5.46 16.98
N ARG A 886 -26.46 5.32 17.35
CA ARG A 886 -25.61 4.22 16.88
C ARG A 886 -26.17 2.87 17.33
N MET A 887 -26.51 2.72 18.62
CA MET A 887 -27.05 1.46 19.14
C MET A 887 -28.40 1.06 18.51
N LEU A 888 -29.29 2.02 18.25
CA LEU A 888 -30.52 1.81 17.48
C LEU A 888 -30.25 1.30 16.06
N THR A 889 -29.22 1.85 15.41
CA THR A 889 -28.81 1.45 14.05
C THR A 889 -28.24 0.03 14.06
N SER A 890 -27.38 -0.29 15.04
CA SER A 890 -26.84 -1.63 15.26
C SER A 890 -27.92 -2.67 15.54
N ALA A 891 -28.97 -2.32 16.31
CA ALA A 891 -30.07 -3.22 16.63
C ALA A 891 -30.94 -3.54 15.40
N ARG A 892 -31.27 -2.53 14.59
CA ARG A 892 -31.92 -2.74 13.28
C ARG A 892 -31.07 -3.61 12.36
N TYR A 893 -29.76 -3.34 12.29
CA TYR A 893 -28.84 -4.08 11.44
C TYR A 893 -28.77 -5.57 11.79
N LEU A 894 -28.71 -5.90 13.09
CA LEU A 894 -28.76 -7.28 13.59
C LEU A 894 -30.17 -7.90 13.61
N LYS A 895 -31.18 -7.20 13.07
CA LYS A 895 -32.61 -7.57 13.08
C LYS A 895 -33.21 -7.83 14.48
N SER A 896 -32.52 -7.44 15.57
CA SER A 896 -32.97 -7.68 16.95
C SER A 896 -34.05 -6.69 17.36
N SER A 897 -35.32 -7.13 17.28
CA SER A 897 -36.48 -6.35 17.73
C SER A 897 -36.38 -5.95 19.20
N GLN A 898 -35.95 -6.87 20.06
CA GLN A 898 -35.82 -6.70 21.51
C GLN A 898 -34.74 -5.67 21.89
N ASP A 899 -33.56 -5.73 21.25
CA ASP A 899 -32.52 -4.71 21.46
C ASP A 899 -32.99 -3.36 20.88
N TYR A 900 -33.69 -3.35 19.74
CA TYR A 900 -34.18 -2.12 19.12
C TYR A 900 -35.18 -1.39 20.03
N LYS A 901 -36.17 -2.11 20.57
CA LYS A 901 -37.14 -1.57 21.54
C LYS A 901 -36.45 -1.03 22.80
N PHE A 902 -35.46 -1.75 23.33
CA PHE A 902 -34.68 -1.31 24.49
C PHE A 902 -33.96 0.02 24.24
N TRP A 903 -33.23 0.17 23.13
CA TRP A 903 -32.52 1.40 22.82
C TRP A 903 -33.46 2.56 22.44
N LEU A 904 -34.65 2.28 21.90
CA LEU A 904 -35.65 3.31 21.60
C LEU A 904 -36.25 3.91 22.88
N LYS A 905 -36.59 3.05 23.85
CA LYS A 905 -37.00 3.46 25.20
C LYS A 905 -35.94 4.34 25.86
N ARG A 906 -34.65 3.96 25.77
CA ARG A 906 -33.53 4.76 26.27
C ARG A 906 -33.39 6.12 25.57
N LYS A 907 -33.64 6.22 24.26
CA LYS A 907 -33.63 7.51 23.52
C LYS A 907 -34.71 8.46 24.03
N ILE A 908 -35.91 7.94 24.27
CA ILE A 908 -37.05 8.73 24.74
C ILE A 908 -36.82 9.18 26.19
N GLN A 909 -36.35 8.30 27.08
CA GLN A 909 -35.90 8.68 28.42
C GLN A 909 -34.83 9.78 28.41
N PHE A 910 -33.89 9.75 27.46
CA PHE A 910 -32.86 10.79 27.29
C PHE A 910 -33.48 12.13 26.86
N PHE A 911 -34.36 12.15 25.86
CA PHE A 911 -35.03 13.38 25.42
C PHE A 911 -35.97 13.97 26.46
N ILE A 912 -36.65 13.13 27.26
CA ILE A 912 -37.47 13.56 28.40
C ILE A 912 -36.60 14.22 29.48
N LYS A 913 -35.44 13.62 29.80
CA LYS A 913 -34.51 14.15 30.81
C LYS A 913 -33.92 15.50 30.41
N GLU A 914 -33.55 15.67 29.14
CA GLU A 914 -32.93 16.89 28.60
C GLU A 914 -33.94 17.93 28.06
N GLY A 915 -35.26 17.68 28.18
CA GLY A 915 -36.32 18.63 27.79
C GLY A 915 -36.49 18.85 26.28
N LEU A 916 -36.07 17.91 25.44
CA LEU A 916 -36.00 18.08 23.98
C LEU A 916 -37.34 17.82 23.28
N GLU A 917 -38.38 18.60 23.61
CA GLU A 917 -39.77 18.43 23.15
C GLU A 917 -39.89 18.24 21.63
N LYS A 918 -39.20 19.06 20.82
CA LYS A 918 -39.24 18.95 19.35
C LYS A 918 -38.83 17.55 18.86
N LYS A 919 -37.78 16.96 19.45
CA LYS A 919 -37.29 15.63 19.08
C LYS A 919 -38.15 14.49 19.64
N LEU A 920 -38.99 14.76 20.64
CA LEU A 920 -40.03 13.83 21.08
C LEU A 920 -41.20 13.83 20.10
N ARG A 921 -41.67 15.02 19.67
CA ARG A 921 -42.70 15.17 18.63
C ARG A 921 -42.32 14.44 17.34
N GLU A 922 -41.11 14.67 16.83
CA GLU A 922 -40.56 13.97 15.65
C GLU A 922 -40.59 12.43 15.76
N ILE A 923 -40.53 11.86 16.97
CA ILE A 923 -40.66 10.40 17.20
C ILE A 923 -42.13 9.99 17.36
N PHE A 924 -42.92 10.76 18.11
CA PHE A 924 -44.32 10.43 18.36
C PHE A 924 -45.20 10.60 17.11
N ASP A 925 -44.88 11.54 16.22
CA ASP A 925 -45.54 11.68 14.92
C ASP A 925 -45.28 10.47 14.00
N ASP A 926 -44.04 9.93 13.95
CA ASP A 926 -43.76 8.68 13.23
C ASP A 926 -44.44 7.47 13.87
N LEU A 927 -44.59 7.42 15.20
CA LEU A 927 -45.28 6.33 15.88
C LEU A 927 -46.82 6.40 15.77
N LEU A 928 -47.40 7.60 15.73
CA LEU A 928 -48.84 7.82 15.58
C LEU A 928 -49.31 7.62 14.13
N GLY A 929 -48.54 8.15 13.16
CA GLY A 929 -48.82 8.08 11.74
C GLY A 929 -49.56 9.28 11.15
N PRO A 930 -49.82 9.25 9.83
CA PRO A 930 -50.50 10.34 9.14
C PRO A 930 -51.94 10.50 9.65
N ARG A 931 -52.29 11.72 10.03
CA ARG A 931 -53.66 12.07 10.44
C ARG A 931 -54.60 11.92 9.24
N GLN A 932 -55.62 11.07 9.35
CA GLN A 932 -56.66 11.02 8.33
C GLN A 932 -57.40 12.37 8.30
N GLY A 933 -57.54 12.97 7.11
CA GLY A 933 -58.22 14.26 6.93
C GLY A 933 -57.45 15.34 6.16
N SER A 934 -56.17 15.15 5.80
CA SER A 934 -55.44 16.11 4.94
C SER A 934 -55.44 15.69 3.47
N SER A 935 -56.47 16.08 2.72
CA SER A 935 -56.57 15.88 1.27
C SER A 935 -55.67 16.86 0.51
N VAL A 936 -54.38 16.53 0.34
CA VAL A 936 -53.46 17.23 -0.55
C VAL A 936 -52.69 16.21 -1.37
N GLU A 937 -52.92 16.20 -2.68
CA GLU A 937 -52.09 15.47 -3.64
C GLU A 937 -50.70 16.13 -3.71
N ASN A 938 -49.69 15.47 -3.15
CA ASN A 938 -48.29 15.78 -3.41
C ASN A 938 -47.49 14.47 -3.42
N SER A 939 -46.68 14.28 -4.46
CA SER A 939 -45.77 13.14 -4.59
C SER A 939 -44.72 13.13 -3.46
N GLU A 940 -44.15 11.94 -3.21
CA GLU A 940 -43.09 11.66 -2.22
C GLU A 940 -43.49 11.49 -0.74
N THR A 941 -44.78 11.39 -0.39
CA THR A 941 -45.16 10.81 0.91
C THR A 941 -44.82 9.31 0.96
N LYS A 942 -43.78 8.96 1.73
CA LYS A 942 -43.46 7.56 2.07
C LYS A 942 -44.68 6.90 2.72
N CYS A 943 -45.08 5.73 2.20
CA CYS A 943 -46.12 4.92 2.81
C CYS A 943 -45.77 4.61 4.27
N TRP A 944 -46.61 5.06 5.21
CA TRP A 944 -46.38 4.86 6.63
C TRP A 944 -46.70 3.41 7.01
N MET A 945 -45.73 2.72 7.62
CA MET A 945 -45.89 1.34 8.07
C MET A 945 -46.33 1.31 9.54
N PRO A 946 -47.42 0.58 9.90
CA PRO A 946 -47.93 0.54 11.28
C PRO A 946 -47.06 -0.29 12.24
N LYS A 947 -46.24 -1.21 11.71
CA LYS A 947 -45.29 -2.00 12.51
C LYS A 947 -43.86 -1.51 12.31
N ILE A 948 -43.05 -1.60 13.35
CA ILE A 948 -41.62 -1.33 13.35
C ILE A 948 -40.86 -2.52 13.95
N MET A 949 -40.04 -3.18 13.11
CA MET A 949 -39.62 -4.57 13.33
C MET A 949 -40.87 -5.46 13.54
N GLU A 950 -40.98 -6.13 14.69
CA GLU A 950 -42.11 -7.01 15.05
C GLU A 950 -43.21 -6.29 15.85
N PHE A 951 -42.93 -5.08 16.37
CA PHE A 951 -43.82 -4.36 17.27
C PHE A 951 -44.77 -3.43 16.52
N ASP A 952 -46.01 -3.31 17.00
CA ASP A 952 -46.93 -2.26 16.58
C ASP A 952 -46.47 -0.88 17.10
N LYS A 953 -46.54 0.14 16.25
CA LYS A 953 -46.09 1.50 16.58
C LYS A 953 -46.99 2.20 17.61
N LYS A 954 -48.31 1.99 17.58
CA LYS A 954 -49.24 2.59 18.54
C LYS A 954 -49.06 2.01 19.95
N SER A 955 -48.86 0.69 20.05
CA SER A 955 -48.51 0.01 21.30
C SER A 955 -47.17 0.51 21.88
N LEU A 956 -46.17 0.78 21.03
CA LEU A 956 -44.93 1.42 21.47
C LEU A 956 -45.14 2.86 21.94
N LEU A 957 -45.94 3.66 21.23
CA LEU A 957 -46.30 5.02 21.65
C LEU A 957 -46.96 5.03 23.03
N GLU A 958 -47.89 4.10 23.29
CA GLU A 958 -48.55 3.98 24.59
C GLU A 958 -47.57 3.64 25.73
N GLU A 959 -46.62 2.72 25.50
CA GLU A 959 -45.56 2.42 26.47
C GLU A 959 -44.66 3.64 26.73
N PHE A 960 -44.31 4.39 25.68
CA PHE A 960 -43.40 5.53 25.77
C PHE A 960 -44.04 6.79 26.37
N LEU A 961 -45.36 6.98 26.20
CA LEU A 961 -46.10 8.04 26.89
C LEU A 961 -46.09 7.84 28.41
N ARG A 962 -46.12 6.60 28.90
CA ARG A 962 -46.01 6.28 30.34
C ARG A 962 -44.64 6.70 30.92
N GLU A 963 -43.57 6.73 30.14
CA GLU A 963 -42.25 7.21 30.59
C GLU A 963 -42.24 8.71 30.91
N ILE A 964 -43.11 9.52 30.31
CA ILE A 964 -43.25 10.96 30.61
C ILE A 964 -43.84 11.15 32.01
N LEU A 965 -44.83 10.32 32.39
CA LEU A 965 -45.45 10.35 33.71
C LEU A 965 -44.50 9.92 34.84
N LEU A 966 -43.55 9.03 34.52
CA LEU A 966 -42.55 8.53 35.47
C LEU A 966 -41.34 9.48 35.66
N ALA A 967 -41.22 10.52 34.84
CA ALA A 967 -40.09 11.44 34.87
C ALA A 967 -40.30 12.61 35.84
N LYS A 968 -39.28 12.90 36.67
CA LYS A 968 -39.35 13.96 37.71
C LYS A 968 -39.53 15.40 37.18
N ASN A 969 -39.36 15.62 35.87
CA ASN A 969 -39.51 16.93 35.22
C ASN A 969 -40.86 17.07 34.47
N SER A 970 -41.88 16.27 34.83
CA SER A 970 -43.09 16.06 34.02
C SER A 970 -43.84 17.33 33.60
N LEU A 971 -43.83 18.41 34.41
CA LEU A 971 -44.62 19.63 34.19
C LEU A 971 -44.45 20.26 32.79
N GLN A 972 -43.25 20.25 32.22
CA GLN A 972 -43.01 20.80 30.88
C GLN A 972 -43.53 19.89 29.75
N LEU A 973 -43.66 18.58 30.00
CA LEU A 973 -44.03 17.58 28.99
C LEU A 973 -45.43 16.99 29.24
N GLN A 974 -46.16 17.40 30.28
CA GLN A 974 -47.55 17.00 30.54
C GLN A 974 -48.51 17.46 29.44
N ARG A 975 -48.25 18.62 28.81
CA ARG A 975 -48.99 19.06 27.62
C ARG A 975 -48.78 18.09 26.45
N LEU A 976 -47.53 17.71 26.18
CA LEU A 976 -47.16 16.75 25.15
C LEU A 976 -47.80 15.37 25.41
N TYR A 977 -47.75 14.88 26.66
CA TYR A 977 -48.42 13.63 27.04
C TYR A 977 -49.92 13.67 26.72
N SER A 978 -50.61 14.74 27.14
CA SER A 978 -52.06 14.88 26.96
C SER A 978 -52.44 14.92 25.48
N GLU A 979 -51.72 15.74 24.70
CA GLU A 979 -51.91 15.94 23.26
C GLU A 979 -51.77 14.64 22.44
N TYR A 980 -50.74 13.82 22.72
CA TYR A 980 -50.54 12.55 22.00
C TYR A 980 -51.37 11.40 22.58
N LYS A 981 -51.80 11.47 23.85
CA LYS A 981 -52.75 10.49 24.41
C LYS A 981 -54.15 10.69 23.83
N GLU A 982 -54.62 11.93 23.73
CA GLU A 982 -55.89 12.29 23.07
C GLU A 982 -55.92 11.83 21.60
N GLN A 983 -54.85 12.08 20.84
CA GLN A 983 -54.73 11.61 19.45
C GLN A 983 -54.59 10.08 19.31
N LEU A 984 -53.91 9.42 20.25
CA LEU A 984 -53.83 7.96 20.26
C LEU A 984 -55.22 7.34 20.50
N ASP A 985 -55.96 7.88 21.47
CA ASP A 985 -57.28 7.38 21.85
C ASP A 985 -58.35 7.70 20.79
N SER A 986 -58.31 8.88 20.15
CA SER A 986 -59.22 9.18 19.04
C SER A 986 -59.06 8.17 17.89
N THR A 987 -57.81 7.84 17.53
CA THR A 987 -57.53 6.83 16.48
C THR A 987 -57.70 5.37 16.92
N ALA A 988 -58.26 5.13 18.11
CA ALA A 988 -58.73 3.82 18.57
C ALA A 988 -60.27 3.70 18.49
N VAL A 989 -61.01 4.82 18.52
CA VAL A 989 -62.47 4.85 18.36
C VAL A 989 -62.86 4.52 16.91
N ASP A 990 -62.09 5.01 15.92
CA ASP A 990 -62.33 4.78 14.49
C ASP A 990 -62.01 3.33 13.99
N MET A 991 -61.84 2.36 14.90
CA MET A 991 -61.58 0.94 14.58
C MET A 991 -62.56 -0.02 15.27
N ILE A 992 -63.72 0.46 15.71
CA ILE A 992 -64.84 -0.31 16.28
C ILE A 992 -66.11 -0.05 15.46
#